data_AF-E4XBD2-F1
#
_entry.id   AF-E4XBD2-F1
#
_cell.length_a   1.000
_cell.length_b   1.000
_cell.length_c   1.000
_cell.angle_alpha   90.00
_cell.angle_beta   90.00
_cell.angle_gamma   90.00
#
_symmetry.space_group_name_H-M   'P 1'
#
loop_
_entity.id
_entity.type
_entity.pdbx_description
1 polymer ?
#
loop_
_entity_poly.entity_id
_entity_poly.type
_entity_poly.pdbx_seq_one_letter_code
_entity_poly.pdbx_strand_id
1 'polypeptide(L)'
;MKEVTRLSVQRGINPGDLPRGHLLHALRGDSRTKCSNAMEIQRQGGLDFTTEHEKKLITEVYNNAMECLSDEDRQLPQVANILPILKKGIGIHHGGLLPILKETIEILFSENLIKCLFATETFAMGVNMPAKTVVFTSHRKFDGKDFRPISGGEYIQMSGRAGRRGMDTKGIVILMVDDQITPAIAKELLQGKADALNSAFHLTYNMVLNLLRVEDINPEWLLEKSFYQFQHCNKVPGMISDLDSLSESLKEITVDDEDSATSYYKLRQQIERLGRQMDQIILSPKHVLPFLNPGRLVKVRHGKKNFGWGIIVNFKKQKETGPDEEPIYRVDVLVNCDKDSIKKTSTDLAQPASGSDGSMEVIGFSLKDCLSSLSCIRLMIPQKLTSADERRKCRDQLKEIQRRYPDGLPLLDPTEDMNIVDPKITEIIRKIEAYEKRLFAHTLHGGQDTENLLTQVEKKQKVLSGIKDKKKELKKAKQVIQLDELKARKRVLRRLGYATDADVIETKGRVACEVSTADELLLTEMIFNGIFNTMTVEQCTSVLSCLIFQEKGDPPKLAEELAAPLRTMQECAKRIAKVSIECKLDLEEEEYIKQINPNLMDVVDAWCKGGTFKQIVELTEVYEGSIIRAMRRLEELLRDMCHAAKAIGNEELEAKFTQGIEKIKRDIVFAASLYL
;
A
#
# COMPACT_ATOMS: atom_id res chain seq x y z
N MET A 1 14.63 -22.98 -15.11
CA MET A 1 14.64 -24.35 -15.69
C MET A 1 15.91 -24.69 -16.45
N LYS A 2 16.44 -23.89 -17.40
CA LYS A 2 17.82 -24.11 -17.93
C LYS A 2 18.84 -24.31 -16.80
N GLU A 3 18.73 -23.54 -15.73
CA GLU A 3 19.58 -23.66 -14.54
C GLU A 3 19.19 -24.80 -13.60
N VAL A 4 17.90 -25.17 -13.50
CA VAL A 4 17.43 -26.32 -12.71
C VAL A 4 17.90 -27.62 -13.36
N THR A 5 17.73 -27.77 -14.68
CA THR A 5 18.22 -28.89 -15.47
C THR A 5 19.76 -28.90 -15.54
N ARG A 6 20.42 -27.74 -15.65
CA ARG A 6 21.90 -27.64 -15.62
C ARG A 6 22.48 -27.94 -14.23
N LEU A 7 21.82 -27.55 -13.14
CA LEU A 7 22.18 -27.89 -11.76
C LEU A 7 21.90 -29.37 -11.44
N SER A 8 20.83 -29.95 -11.99
CA SER A 8 20.59 -31.40 -11.94
C SER A 8 21.70 -32.17 -12.64
N VAL A 9 22.09 -31.76 -13.85
CA VAL A 9 23.18 -32.38 -14.63
C VAL A 9 24.56 -32.17 -13.99
N GLN A 10 24.85 -30.99 -13.43
CA GLN A 10 26.11 -30.71 -12.71
C GLN A 10 26.24 -31.45 -11.37
N ARG A 11 25.13 -31.91 -10.78
CA ARG A 11 25.11 -32.70 -9.53
C ARG A 11 24.91 -34.20 -9.75
N GLY A 12 24.98 -34.68 -10.99
CA GLY A 12 24.85 -36.12 -11.30
C GLY A 12 23.43 -36.66 -11.17
N ILE A 13 22.40 -35.80 -11.20
CA ILE A 13 21.00 -36.22 -11.22
C ILE A 13 20.60 -36.43 -12.68
N ASN A 14 20.40 -37.70 -13.06
CA ASN A 14 19.92 -38.06 -14.39
C ASN A 14 18.54 -37.42 -14.62
N PRO A 15 18.17 -36.95 -15.83
CA PRO A 15 16.82 -36.45 -16.10
C PRO A 15 15.71 -37.50 -15.79
N GLY A 16 16.06 -38.79 -15.84
CA GLY A 16 15.22 -39.91 -15.40
C GLY A 16 15.11 -40.10 -13.88
N ASP A 17 15.96 -39.42 -13.10
CA ASP A 17 15.96 -39.39 -11.62
C ASP A 17 15.20 -38.18 -11.06
N LEU A 18 14.67 -37.28 -11.91
CA LEU A 18 13.61 -36.37 -11.48
C LEU A 18 12.47 -37.25 -10.98
N PRO A 19 12.15 -37.24 -9.68
CA PRO A 19 11.26 -38.22 -9.10
C PRO A 19 9.92 -38.15 -9.82
N ARG A 20 9.50 -39.24 -10.46
CA ARG A 20 8.16 -39.42 -11.02
C ARG A 20 7.14 -38.97 -9.96
N GLY A 21 6.51 -37.83 -10.19
CA GLY A 21 5.63 -37.19 -9.23
C GLY A 21 5.53 -35.70 -9.51
N HIS A 22 4.29 -35.24 -9.66
CA HIS A 22 3.88 -33.92 -10.15
C HIS A 22 4.80 -32.77 -9.71
N LEU A 23 5.29 -32.02 -10.70
CA LEU A 23 5.93 -30.72 -10.52
C LEU A 23 4.87 -29.64 -10.72
N LEU A 24 4.48 -28.94 -9.65
CA LEU A 24 3.66 -27.73 -9.77
C LEU A 24 4.57 -26.52 -9.84
N HIS A 25 4.59 -25.84 -10.98
CA HIS A 25 5.44 -24.67 -11.20
C HIS A 25 4.63 -23.39 -11.01
N ALA A 26 4.82 -22.75 -9.85
CA ALA A 26 4.16 -21.53 -9.45
C ALA A 26 5.11 -20.32 -9.59
N LEU A 27 4.55 -19.21 -10.09
CA LEU A 27 5.04 -17.84 -9.82
C LEU A 27 6.21 -17.29 -10.63
N ARG A 28 6.18 -17.36 -11.95
CA ARG A 28 6.70 -16.22 -12.72
C ARG A 28 5.94 -16.10 -14.03
N GLY A 29 5.44 -14.90 -14.28
CA GLY A 29 4.87 -14.49 -15.54
C GLY A 29 3.34 -14.44 -15.55
N ASP A 30 2.84 -13.48 -16.32
CA ASP A 30 1.46 -13.46 -16.80
C ASP A 30 1.16 -14.77 -17.58
N SER A 31 -0.12 -15.06 -17.81
CA SER A 31 -0.63 -16.13 -18.67
C SER A 31 0.24 -16.31 -19.94
N ARG A 32 0.66 -15.19 -20.56
CA ARG A 32 1.52 -15.14 -21.76
C ARG A 32 2.87 -15.82 -21.56
N THR A 33 3.59 -15.45 -20.51
CA THR A 33 4.93 -16.01 -20.21
C THR A 33 4.87 -17.50 -19.89
N LYS A 34 3.79 -17.98 -19.25
CA LYS A 34 3.63 -19.40 -18.90
C LYS A 34 3.39 -20.26 -20.13
N CYS A 35 2.52 -19.78 -21.03
CA CYS A 35 2.29 -20.40 -22.32
C CYS A 35 3.59 -20.44 -23.14
N SER A 36 4.33 -19.33 -23.20
CA SER A 36 5.64 -19.28 -23.88
C SER A 36 6.68 -20.23 -23.27
N ASN A 37 6.77 -20.34 -21.95
CA ASN A 37 7.72 -21.24 -21.28
C ASN A 37 7.39 -22.72 -21.57
N ALA A 38 6.12 -23.10 -21.49
CA ALA A 38 5.68 -24.47 -21.81
C ALA A 38 5.95 -24.81 -23.28
N MET A 39 5.69 -23.87 -24.19
CA MET A 39 6.02 -24.01 -25.62
C MET A 39 7.53 -24.06 -25.88
N GLU A 40 8.34 -23.28 -25.17
CA GLU A 40 9.81 -23.33 -25.31
C GLU A 40 10.36 -24.71 -24.89
N ILE A 41 9.83 -25.28 -23.81
CA ILE A 41 10.16 -26.64 -23.36
C ILE A 41 9.75 -27.67 -24.42
N GLN A 42 8.56 -27.52 -25.01
CA GLN A 42 8.11 -28.40 -26.09
C GLN A 42 9.02 -28.33 -27.32
N ARG A 43 9.46 -27.12 -27.71
CA ARG A 43 10.30 -26.85 -28.89
C ARG A 43 11.73 -27.34 -28.74
N GLN A 44 12.26 -27.41 -27.52
CA GLN A 44 13.64 -27.88 -27.25
C GLN A 44 13.84 -29.40 -27.35
N GLY A 45 12.83 -30.16 -27.80
CA GLY A 45 13.00 -31.50 -28.38
C GLY A 45 13.40 -32.66 -27.45
N GLY A 46 13.65 -32.44 -26.16
CA GLY A 46 14.31 -33.44 -25.31
C GLY A 46 13.50 -34.11 -24.19
N LEU A 47 12.29 -33.66 -23.87
CA LEU A 47 11.56 -34.13 -22.68
C LEU A 47 10.16 -34.64 -23.04
N ASP A 48 9.93 -35.93 -22.79
CA ASP A 48 8.65 -36.62 -22.86
C ASP A 48 8.47 -37.43 -21.58
N PHE A 49 7.44 -37.12 -20.81
CA PHE A 49 7.20 -37.72 -19.50
C PHE A 49 6.16 -38.85 -19.52
N THR A 50 5.68 -39.20 -20.72
CA THR A 50 4.56 -40.13 -20.89
C THR A 50 4.94 -41.36 -21.70
N THR A 51 4.38 -42.49 -21.32
CA THR A 51 4.42 -43.73 -22.09
C THR A 51 3.44 -43.68 -23.25
N GLU A 52 3.62 -44.53 -24.27
CA GLU A 52 2.67 -44.63 -25.39
C GLU A 52 1.25 -45.00 -24.95
N HIS A 53 1.09 -45.72 -23.83
CA HIS A 53 -0.23 -46.01 -23.26
C HIS A 53 -0.87 -44.75 -22.65
N GLU A 54 -0.13 -44.00 -21.83
CA GLU A 54 -0.61 -42.73 -21.25
C GLU A 54 -0.95 -41.72 -22.35
N LYS A 55 -0.18 -41.66 -23.44
CA LYS A 55 -0.48 -40.80 -24.60
C LYS A 55 -1.82 -41.12 -25.26
N LYS A 56 -2.15 -42.41 -25.39
CA LYS A 56 -3.44 -42.85 -25.93
C LYS A 56 -4.58 -42.41 -25.00
N LEU A 57 -4.45 -42.65 -23.70
CA LEU A 57 -5.46 -42.27 -22.72
C LEU A 57 -5.66 -40.74 -22.66
N ILE A 58 -4.57 -39.96 -22.67
CA ILE A 58 -4.64 -38.49 -22.75
C ILE A 58 -5.40 -38.06 -24.00
N THR A 59 -5.11 -38.68 -25.15
CA THR A 59 -5.77 -38.34 -26.41
C THR A 59 -7.26 -38.68 -26.39
N GLU A 60 -7.63 -39.83 -25.81
CA GLU A 60 -9.03 -40.27 -25.68
C GLU A 60 -9.82 -39.34 -24.76
N VAL A 61 -9.33 -39.07 -23.56
CA VAL A 61 -9.97 -38.14 -22.61
C VAL A 61 -10.10 -36.74 -23.22
N TYR A 62 -9.05 -36.27 -23.90
CA TYR A 62 -9.08 -34.96 -24.55
C TYR A 62 -10.11 -34.90 -25.67
N ASN A 63 -10.15 -35.89 -26.56
CA ASN A 63 -11.09 -35.92 -27.67
C ASN A 63 -12.53 -35.99 -27.16
N ASN A 64 -12.82 -36.84 -26.16
CA ASN A 64 -14.15 -36.95 -25.55
C ASN A 64 -14.60 -35.61 -24.94
N ALA A 65 -13.69 -34.87 -24.30
CA ALA A 65 -14.00 -33.53 -23.78
C ALA A 65 -14.27 -32.53 -24.93
N MET A 66 -13.45 -32.55 -25.97
CA MET A 66 -13.60 -31.64 -27.12
C MET A 66 -14.79 -31.99 -28.02
N GLU A 67 -15.40 -33.16 -27.87
CA GLU A 67 -16.62 -33.53 -28.61
C GLU A 67 -17.79 -32.57 -28.33
N CYS A 68 -17.81 -31.95 -27.16
CA CYS A 68 -18.81 -30.94 -26.78
C CYS A 68 -18.68 -29.61 -27.55
N LEU A 69 -17.55 -29.38 -28.24
CA LEU A 69 -17.29 -28.18 -29.03
C LEU A 69 -17.71 -28.36 -30.49
N SER A 70 -18.06 -27.25 -31.14
CA SER A 70 -18.31 -27.23 -32.58
C SER A 70 -17.03 -27.51 -33.38
N ASP A 71 -17.15 -27.92 -34.64
CA ASP A 71 -15.98 -28.20 -35.49
C ASP A 71 -15.11 -26.97 -35.74
N GLU A 72 -15.70 -25.76 -35.73
CA GLU A 72 -14.96 -24.50 -35.83
C GLU A 72 -14.19 -24.19 -34.54
N ASP A 73 -14.82 -24.40 -33.38
CA ASP A 73 -14.20 -24.17 -32.07
C ASP A 73 -13.05 -25.14 -31.79
N ARG A 74 -13.13 -26.38 -32.29
CA ARG A 74 -12.03 -27.36 -32.20
C ARG A 74 -10.78 -26.92 -32.97
N GLN A 75 -10.93 -26.04 -33.96
CA GLN A 75 -9.82 -25.49 -34.75
C GLN A 75 -9.20 -24.24 -34.13
N LEU A 76 -9.71 -23.77 -32.98
CA LEU A 76 -9.11 -22.63 -32.29
C LEU A 76 -7.64 -22.91 -31.96
N PRO A 77 -6.73 -21.93 -32.14
CA PRO A 77 -5.31 -22.13 -31.88
C PRO A 77 -5.01 -22.66 -30.48
N GLN A 78 -5.77 -22.23 -29.47
CA GLN A 78 -5.60 -22.70 -28.09
C GLN A 78 -5.94 -24.19 -27.93
N VAL A 79 -6.96 -24.69 -28.62
CA VAL A 79 -7.39 -26.10 -28.61
C VAL A 79 -6.44 -26.96 -29.43
N ALA A 80 -6.04 -26.53 -30.62
CA ALA A 80 -5.16 -27.31 -31.49
C ALA A 80 -3.74 -27.45 -30.91
N ASN A 81 -3.20 -26.38 -30.31
CA ASN A 81 -1.81 -26.34 -29.87
C ASN A 81 -1.57 -27.01 -28.51
N ILE A 82 -2.59 -27.21 -27.68
CA ILE A 82 -2.42 -27.73 -26.32
C ILE A 82 -2.28 -29.26 -26.28
N LEU A 83 -3.01 -29.99 -27.13
CA LEU A 83 -2.98 -31.46 -27.14
C LEU A 83 -1.56 -32.04 -27.33
N PRO A 84 -0.71 -31.55 -28.26
CA PRO A 84 0.67 -32.02 -28.37
C PRO A 84 1.52 -31.81 -27.11
N ILE A 85 1.20 -30.82 -26.28
CA ILE A 85 1.87 -30.53 -25.01
C ILE A 85 1.39 -31.51 -23.93
N LEU A 86 0.07 -31.72 -23.84
CA LEU A 86 -0.55 -32.67 -22.92
C LEU A 86 -0.07 -34.10 -23.16
N LYS A 87 0.10 -34.49 -24.44
CA LYS A 87 0.67 -35.79 -24.85
C LYS A 87 2.13 -36.00 -24.47
N LYS A 88 2.83 -34.99 -23.93
CA LYS A 88 4.17 -35.16 -23.32
C LYS A 88 4.10 -35.21 -21.80
N GLY A 89 2.90 -35.19 -21.21
CA GLY A 89 2.66 -35.11 -19.77
C GLY A 89 2.90 -33.71 -19.20
N ILE A 90 2.80 -32.66 -20.03
CA ILE A 90 2.99 -31.27 -19.63
C ILE A 90 1.64 -30.55 -19.72
N GLY A 91 1.23 -29.87 -18.65
CA GLY A 91 -0.01 -29.10 -18.58
C GLY A 91 0.24 -27.62 -18.32
N ILE A 92 -0.72 -26.79 -18.71
CA ILE A 92 -0.73 -25.34 -18.48
C ILE A 92 -2.07 -24.99 -17.82
N HIS A 93 -2.07 -24.15 -16.78
CA HIS A 93 -3.29 -23.75 -16.07
C HIS A 93 -3.26 -22.26 -15.68
N HIS A 94 -4.12 -21.47 -16.30
CA HIS A 94 -4.32 -20.05 -15.98
C HIS A 94 -5.73 -19.58 -16.33
N GLY A 95 -6.07 -18.36 -15.89
CA GLY A 95 -7.40 -17.78 -16.08
C GLY A 95 -7.79 -17.45 -17.52
N GLY A 96 -6.82 -17.40 -18.44
CA GLY A 96 -7.02 -17.12 -19.87
C GLY A 96 -7.26 -18.35 -20.75
N LEU A 97 -7.15 -19.56 -20.19
CA LEU A 97 -7.54 -20.78 -20.91
C LEU A 97 -9.07 -20.89 -20.96
N LEU A 98 -9.58 -21.44 -22.06
CA LEU A 98 -10.98 -21.83 -22.21
C LEU A 98 -11.41 -22.68 -21.00
N PRO A 99 -12.60 -22.45 -20.42
CA PRO A 99 -13.07 -23.22 -19.26
C PRO A 99 -12.98 -24.73 -19.46
N ILE A 100 -13.43 -25.24 -20.62
CA ILE A 100 -13.38 -26.67 -20.95
C ILE A 100 -11.94 -27.23 -20.99
N LEU A 101 -10.98 -26.45 -21.47
CA LEU A 101 -9.57 -26.85 -21.48
C LEU A 101 -9.00 -26.88 -20.06
N LYS A 102 -9.36 -25.90 -19.21
CA LYS A 102 -8.95 -25.91 -17.80
C LYS A 102 -9.44 -27.15 -17.09
N GLU A 103 -10.73 -27.47 -17.22
CA GLU A 103 -11.36 -28.63 -16.59
C GLU A 103 -10.74 -29.93 -17.09
N THR A 104 -10.49 -30.04 -18.40
CA THR A 104 -9.80 -31.21 -19.00
C THR A 104 -8.40 -31.39 -18.40
N ILE A 105 -7.64 -30.30 -18.24
CA ILE A 105 -6.28 -30.35 -17.66
C ILE A 105 -6.33 -30.72 -16.18
N GLU A 106 -7.33 -30.23 -15.45
CA GLU A 106 -7.59 -30.60 -14.05
C GLU A 106 -7.87 -32.10 -13.91
N ILE A 107 -8.72 -32.67 -14.78
CA ILE A 107 -9.01 -34.11 -14.83
C ILE A 107 -7.74 -34.91 -15.17
N LEU A 108 -7.01 -34.52 -16.21
CA LEU A 108 -5.77 -35.20 -16.60
C LEU A 108 -4.69 -35.12 -15.50
N PHE A 109 -4.69 -34.05 -14.69
CA PHE A 109 -3.79 -33.91 -13.56
C PHE A 109 -4.19 -34.81 -12.38
N SER A 110 -5.49 -34.90 -12.04
CA SER A 110 -5.98 -35.80 -10.99
C SER A 110 -5.76 -37.28 -11.32
N GLU A 111 -5.88 -37.65 -12.60
CA GLU A 111 -5.60 -39.00 -13.12
C GLU A 111 -4.09 -39.29 -13.26
N ASN A 112 -3.23 -38.40 -12.77
CA ASN A 112 -1.78 -38.53 -12.81
C ASN A 112 -1.21 -38.66 -14.25
N LEU A 113 -1.91 -38.19 -15.28
CA LEU A 113 -1.43 -38.21 -16.67
C LEU A 113 -0.52 -37.01 -16.98
N ILE A 114 -0.74 -35.88 -16.29
CA ILE A 114 0.13 -34.71 -16.35
C ILE A 114 1.21 -34.79 -15.26
N LYS A 115 2.48 -34.90 -15.68
CA LYS A 115 3.64 -35.03 -14.78
C LYS A 115 4.23 -33.67 -14.39
N CYS A 116 4.06 -32.65 -15.23
CA CYS A 116 4.52 -31.29 -14.97
C CYS A 116 3.40 -30.30 -15.30
N LEU A 117 3.00 -29.46 -14.34
CA LEU A 117 1.92 -28.48 -14.50
C LEU A 117 2.43 -27.06 -14.23
N PHE A 118 2.30 -26.19 -15.23
CA PHE A 118 2.57 -24.76 -15.11
C PHE A 118 1.31 -24.02 -14.71
N ALA A 119 1.26 -23.49 -13.49
CA ALA A 119 0.02 -22.96 -12.92
C ALA A 119 0.12 -21.51 -12.43
N THR A 120 -1.02 -20.83 -12.42
CA THR A 120 -1.23 -19.55 -11.70
C THR A 120 -1.63 -19.77 -10.25
N GLU A 121 -1.57 -18.69 -9.47
CA GLU A 121 -1.95 -18.67 -8.06
C GLU A 121 -3.35 -19.26 -7.83
N THR A 122 -4.28 -19.01 -8.76
CA THR A 122 -5.67 -19.51 -8.66
C THR A 122 -5.76 -21.02 -8.55
N PHE A 123 -4.87 -21.78 -9.20
CA PHE A 123 -4.84 -23.23 -9.06
C PHE A 123 -4.19 -23.66 -7.74
N ALA A 124 -3.04 -23.05 -7.41
CA ALA A 124 -2.28 -23.39 -6.22
C ALA A 124 -3.06 -23.13 -4.92
N MET A 125 -3.93 -22.12 -4.91
CA MET A 125 -4.79 -21.82 -3.77
C MET A 125 -6.18 -22.48 -3.88
N GLY A 126 -6.77 -22.57 -5.08
CA GLY A 126 -8.20 -22.78 -5.26
C GLY A 126 -8.70 -24.22 -5.43
N VAL A 127 -7.83 -25.21 -5.69
CA VAL A 127 -8.26 -26.59 -5.99
C VAL A 127 -7.52 -27.61 -5.12
N ASN A 128 -8.22 -28.64 -4.64
CA ASN A 128 -7.64 -29.70 -3.81
C ASN A 128 -6.87 -30.76 -4.63
N MET A 129 -5.86 -30.33 -5.39
CA MET A 129 -5.03 -31.20 -6.22
C MET A 129 -3.57 -31.18 -5.76
N PRO A 130 -3.15 -32.11 -4.88
CA PRO A 130 -1.80 -32.15 -4.35
C PRO A 130 -0.78 -32.70 -5.36
N ALA A 131 0.45 -32.21 -5.28
CA ALA A 131 1.60 -32.60 -6.08
C ALA A 131 2.72 -33.17 -5.20
N LYS A 132 3.68 -33.90 -5.77
CA LYS A 132 4.85 -34.35 -4.98
C LYS A 132 5.81 -33.19 -4.71
N THR A 133 6.00 -32.34 -5.72
CA THR A 133 6.95 -31.24 -5.70
C THR A 133 6.28 -29.94 -6.12
N VAL A 134 6.52 -28.86 -5.38
CA VAL A 134 6.13 -27.50 -5.76
C VAL A 134 7.39 -26.68 -6.03
N VAL A 135 7.42 -25.98 -7.16
CA VAL A 135 8.53 -25.12 -7.57
C VAL A 135 8.03 -23.68 -7.70
N PHE A 136 8.64 -22.78 -6.95
CA PHE A 136 8.44 -21.35 -7.02
C PHE A 136 9.49 -20.75 -7.95
N THR A 137 9.10 -20.08 -9.02
CA THR A 137 10.06 -19.42 -9.93
C THR A 137 10.40 -17.98 -9.61
N SER A 138 9.67 -17.39 -8.70
CA SER A 138 9.98 -16.08 -8.16
C SER A 138 9.49 -16.01 -6.72
N HIS A 139 10.18 -15.21 -5.93
CA HIS A 139 9.79 -14.84 -4.58
C HIS A 139 8.89 -13.58 -4.57
N ARG A 140 8.57 -13.03 -5.75
CA ARG A 140 7.73 -11.83 -5.94
C ARG A 140 6.53 -12.13 -6.83
N LYS A 141 5.44 -11.40 -6.62
CA LYS A 141 4.25 -11.43 -7.47
C LYS A 141 3.72 -10.02 -7.75
N PHE A 142 3.00 -9.88 -8.85
CA PHE A 142 2.28 -8.66 -9.20
C PHE A 142 0.89 -8.71 -8.58
N ASP A 143 0.50 -7.69 -7.83
CA ASP A 143 -0.82 -7.59 -7.17
C ASP A 143 -1.81 -6.70 -7.93
N GLY A 144 -1.46 -6.29 -9.16
CA GLY A 144 -2.25 -5.36 -9.97
C GLY A 144 -1.66 -3.94 -9.99
N LYS A 145 -0.88 -3.58 -8.96
CA LYS A 145 -0.20 -2.29 -8.82
C LYS A 145 1.32 -2.44 -8.90
N ASP A 146 1.88 -3.27 -8.02
CA ASP A 146 3.33 -3.42 -7.87
C ASP A 146 3.78 -4.88 -7.75
N PHE A 147 5.07 -5.11 -8.01
CA PHE A 147 5.70 -6.40 -7.72
C PHE A 147 6.14 -6.47 -6.26
N ARG A 148 5.34 -7.12 -5.40
CA ARG A 148 5.65 -7.31 -3.99
C ARG A 148 6.19 -8.72 -3.68
N PRO A 149 6.95 -8.91 -2.59
CA PRO A 149 7.25 -10.24 -2.07
C PRO A 149 5.98 -11.04 -1.79
N ILE A 150 6.07 -12.35 -1.96
CA ILE A 150 5.04 -13.30 -1.52
C ILE A 150 5.03 -13.30 0.01
N SER A 151 3.85 -13.26 0.61
CA SER A 151 3.69 -13.31 2.07
C SER A 151 3.92 -14.73 2.62
N GLY A 152 4.17 -14.83 3.93
CA GLY A 152 4.31 -16.12 4.59
C GLY A 152 3.07 -17.00 4.45
N GLY A 153 1.86 -16.43 4.57
CA GLY A 153 0.61 -17.18 4.40
C GLY A 153 0.41 -17.70 2.97
N GLU A 154 0.66 -16.86 1.96
CA GLU A 154 0.61 -17.27 0.55
C GLU A 154 1.62 -18.39 0.25
N TYR A 155 2.84 -18.28 0.78
CA TYR A 155 3.86 -19.31 0.64
C TYR A 155 3.41 -20.62 1.29
N ILE A 156 2.87 -20.59 2.51
CA ILE A 156 2.37 -21.78 3.22
C ILE A 156 1.24 -22.45 2.43
N GLN A 157 0.28 -21.69 1.91
CA GLN A 157 -0.83 -22.24 1.13
C GLN A 157 -0.36 -22.93 -0.15
N MET A 158 0.54 -22.29 -0.92
CA MET A 158 1.03 -22.84 -2.18
C MET A 158 1.99 -24.02 -1.96
N SER A 159 2.89 -23.92 -0.98
CA SER A 159 3.86 -24.97 -0.64
C SER A 159 3.19 -26.19 0.01
N GLY A 160 2.06 -25.98 0.72
CA GLY A 160 1.22 -27.03 1.29
C GLY A 160 0.59 -27.96 0.25
N ARG A 161 0.68 -27.64 -1.05
CA ARG A 161 0.32 -28.55 -2.13
C ARG A 161 1.38 -29.63 -2.38
N ALA A 162 2.58 -29.53 -1.79
CA ALA A 162 3.63 -30.52 -1.90
C ALA A 162 3.43 -31.68 -0.90
N GLY A 163 3.53 -32.92 -1.39
CA GLY A 163 3.38 -34.15 -0.63
C GLY A 163 1.95 -34.68 -0.66
N ARG A 164 1.74 -35.82 -1.33
CA ARG A 164 0.44 -36.48 -1.42
C ARG A 164 0.27 -37.50 -0.30
N ARG A 165 -0.81 -37.36 0.47
CA ARG A 165 -1.15 -38.26 1.57
C ARG A 165 -1.24 -39.70 1.08
N GLY A 166 -0.47 -40.60 1.69
CA GLY A 166 -0.45 -42.02 1.36
C GLY A 166 0.38 -42.41 0.13
N MET A 167 0.89 -41.45 -0.65
CA MET A 167 1.72 -41.72 -1.84
C MET A 167 3.17 -41.27 -1.69
N ASP A 168 3.42 -40.15 -1.01
CA ASP A 168 4.76 -39.58 -0.87
C ASP A 168 5.23 -39.60 0.59
N THR A 169 6.52 -39.90 0.81
CA THR A 169 7.13 -39.88 2.15
C THR A 169 7.38 -38.47 2.67
N LYS A 170 7.57 -37.50 1.76
CA LYS A 170 7.76 -36.07 2.03
C LYS A 170 7.35 -35.23 0.82
N GLY A 171 6.91 -34.00 1.07
CA GLY A 171 6.75 -32.97 0.04
C GLY A 171 8.07 -32.27 -0.23
N ILE A 172 8.35 -31.92 -1.49
CA ILE A 172 9.54 -31.16 -1.89
C ILE A 172 9.10 -29.78 -2.34
N VAL A 173 9.73 -28.74 -1.78
CA VAL A 173 9.48 -27.35 -2.17
C VAL A 173 10.79 -26.73 -2.62
N ILE A 174 10.81 -26.16 -3.84
CA ILE A 174 11.99 -25.54 -4.43
C ILE A 174 11.67 -24.07 -4.70
N LEU A 175 12.45 -23.15 -4.15
CA LEU A 175 12.32 -21.72 -4.43
C LEU A 175 13.51 -21.24 -5.26
N MET A 176 13.23 -20.72 -6.46
CA MET A 176 14.21 -20.01 -7.27
C MET A 176 14.33 -18.57 -6.74
N VAL A 177 15.56 -18.20 -6.40
CA VAL A 177 15.91 -16.87 -5.87
C VAL A 177 16.76 -16.11 -6.87
N ASP A 178 16.65 -14.79 -6.87
CA ASP A 178 17.51 -13.87 -7.61
C ASP A 178 18.31 -13.01 -6.60
N ASP A 179 19.24 -12.19 -7.11
CA ASP A 179 20.13 -11.36 -6.27
C ASP A 179 19.41 -10.26 -5.47
N GLN A 180 18.10 -10.05 -5.69
CA GLN A 180 17.33 -9.02 -4.98
C GLN A 180 16.75 -9.51 -3.64
N ILE A 181 16.80 -10.83 -3.35
CA ILE A 181 16.28 -11.34 -2.08
C ILE A 181 17.23 -11.01 -0.92
N THR A 182 16.74 -10.27 0.08
CA THR A 182 17.50 -10.04 1.32
C THR A 182 17.27 -11.19 2.32
N PRO A 183 18.22 -11.45 3.24
CA PRO A 183 18.04 -12.47 4.28
C PRO A 183 16.77 -12.25 5.15
N ALA A 184 16.37 -11.00 5.35
CA ALA A 184 15.15 -10.66 6.07
C ALA A 184 13.90 -11.16 5.33
N ILE A 185 13.79 -10.86 4.03
CA ILE A 185 12.68 -11.30 3.19
C ILE A 185 12.64 -12.83 3.10
N ALA A 186 13.81 -13.48 2.92
CA ALA A 186 13.88 -14.95 2.87
C ALA A 186 13.42 -15.59 4.19
N LYS A 187 13.79 -15.01 5.34
CA LYS A 187 13.36 -15.48 6.65
C LYS A 187 11.85 -15.30 6.84
N GLU A 188 11.31 -14.16 6.46
CA GLU A 188 9.87 -13.89 6.53
C GLU A 188 9.06 -14.81 5.60
N LEU A 189 9.57 -15.12 4.40
CA LEU A 189 8.92 -16.04 3.47
C LEU A 189 8.90 -17.48 3.99
N LEU A 190 10.04 -17.99 4.48
CA LEU A 190 10.22 -19.40 4.84
C LEU A 190 9.80 -19.73 6.29
N GLN A 191 10.02 -18.79 7.21
CA GLN A 191 9.70 -18.93 8.64
C GLN A 191 8.57 -17.99 9.08
N GLY A 192 7.90 -17.34 8.11
CA GLY A 192 6.75 -16.50 8.35
C GLY A 192 5.62 -17.27 9.02
N LYS A 193 4.84 -16.55 9.83
CA LYS A 193 3.57 -17.07 10.32
C LYS A 193 2.53 -16.94 9.22
N ALA A 194 1.45 -17.69 9.34
CA ALA A 194 0.26 -17.44 8.54
C ALA A 194 -0.20 -15.99 8.76
N ASP A 195 -0.63 -15.34 7.67
CA ASP A 195 -1.10 -13.97 7.74
C ASP A 195 -2.36 -13.89 8.61
N ALA A 196 -2.48 -12.79 9.36
CA ALA A 196 -3.71 -12.52 10.10
C ALA A 196 -4.85 -12.28 9.09
N LEU A 197 -6.01 -12.89 9.35
CA LEU A 197 -7.22 -12.60 8.58
C LEU A 197 -7.67 -11.18 8.92
N ASN A 198 -7.35 -10.23 8.05
CA ASN A 198 -7.76 -8.83 8.19
C ASN A 198 -9.00 -8.55 7.33
N SER A 199 -9.97 -7.83 7.89
CA SER A 199 -11.18 -7.46 7.17
C SER A 199 -10.87 -6.47 6.06
N ALA A 200 -11.37 -6.74 4.86
CA ALA A 200 -11.38 -5.81 3.72
C ALA A 200 -12.75 -5.13 3.55
N PHE A 201 -13.55 -5.08 4.62
CA PHE A 201 -14.89 -4.48 4.59
C PHE A 201 -14.80 -3.00 4.22
N HIS A 202 -15.57 -2.61 3.20
CA HIS A 202 -15.69 -1.26 2.70
C HIS A 202 -17.14 -1.01 2.29
N LEU A 203 -17.57 0.25 2.30
CA LEU A 203 -18.92 0.63 1.94
C LEU A 203 -19.09 0.68 0.41
N THR A 204 -20.22 0.17 -0.08
CA THR A 204 -20.65 0.29 -1.49
C THR A 204 -22.03 0.94 -1.54
N TYR A 205 -22.45 1.52 -2.68
CA TYR A 205 -23.76 2.17 -2.74
C TYR A 205 -24.89 1.15 -2.70
N ASN A 206 -24.74 0.00 -3.38
CA ASN A 206 -25.70 -1.10 -3.36
C ASN A 206 -25.95 -1.59 -1.92
N MET A 207 -24.88 -1.72 -1.12
CA MET A 207 -25.00 -2.09 0.29
C MET A 207 -25.80 -1.04 1.08
N VAL A 208 -25.45 0.25 0.94
CA VAL A 208 -26.15 1.33 1.65
C VAL A 208 -27.62 1.40 1.24
N LEU A 209 -27.92 1.31 -0.05
CA LEU A 209 -29.28 1.34 -0.59
C LEU A 209 -30.10 0.14 -0.10
N ASN A 210 -29.55 -1.06 -0.11
CA ASN A 210 -30.23 -2.25 0.41
C ASN A 210 -30.52 -2.15 1.91
N LEU A 211 -29.64 -1.53 2.69
CA LEU A 211 -29.87 -1.28 4.11
C LEU A 211 -30.94 -0.21 4.32
N LEU A 212 -30.93 0.88 3.55
CA LEU A 212 -32.00 1.89 3.60
C LEU A 212 -33.37 1.37 3.13
N ARG A 213 -33.40 0.27 2.37
CA ARG A 213 -34.63 -0.39 1.91
C ARG A 213 -35.33 -1.19 3.01
N VAL A 214 -34.61 -1.63 4.04
CA VAL A 214 -35.12 -2.52 5.10
C VAL A 214 -35.33 -1.70 6.39
N GLU A 215 -36.56 -1.61 6.87
CA GLU A 215 -36.91 -0.73 8.01
C GLU A 215 -36.19 -1.08 9.33
N ASP A 216 -35.93 -2.37 9.58
CA ASP A 216 -35.39 -2.83 10.86
C ASP A 216 -33.85 -2.72 10.99
N ILE A 217 -33.13 -2.38 9.92
CA ILE A 217 -31.67 -2.42 9.89
C ILE A 217 -31.10 -1.10 9.36
N ASN A 218 -30.29 -0.44 10.18
CA ASN A 218 -29.59 0.78 9.78
C ASN A 218 -28.16 0.48 9.28
N PRO A 219 -27.64 1.21 8.27
CA PRO A 219 -26.24 1.08 7.84
C PRO A 219 -25.22 1.25 8.96
N GLU A 220 -25.51 2.13 9.92
CA GLU A 220 -24.69 2.39 11.10
C GLU A 220 -24.52 1.12 11.97
N TRP A 221 -25.58 0.33 12.12
CA TRP A 221 -25.53 -0.92 12.89
C TRP A 221 -24.60 -1.95 12.23
N LEU A 222 -24.63 -2.06 10.90
CA LEU A 222 -23.73 -2.96 10.16
C LEU A 222 -22.26 -2.54 10.35
N LEU A 223 -21.97 -1.23 10.30
CA LEU A 223 -20.63 -0.71 10.53
C LEU A 223 -20.10 -1.09 11.92
N GLU A 224 -20.94 -0.93 12.95
CA GLU A 224 -20.60 -1.29 14.33
C GLU A 224 -20.31 -2.79 14.51
N LYS A 225 -21.04 -3.64 13.78
CA LYS A 225 -20.90 -5.11 13.84
C LYS A 225 -19.90 -5.68 12.84
N SER A 226 -19.30 -4.85 11.98
CA SER A 226 -18.33 -5.29 10.99
C SER A 226 -17.09 -5.90 11.64
N PHE A 227 -16.51 -6.92 11.01
CA PHE A 227 -15.24 -7.50 11.47
C PHE A 227 -14.10 -6.45 11.43
N TYR A 228 -14.17 -5.50 10.51
CA TYR A 228 -13.24 -4.36 10.43
C TYR A 228 -13.28 -3.51 11.70
N GLN A 229 -14.47 -3.12 12.15
CA GLN A 229 -14.63 -2.37 13.40
C GLN A 229 -14.21 -3.21 14.61
N PHE A 230 -14.56 -4.51 14.65
CA PHE A 230 -14.13 -5.43 15.70
C PHE A 230 -12.60 -5.48 15.84
N GLN A 231 -11.86 -5.64 14.73
CA GLN A 231 -10.41 -5.69 14.74
C GLN A 231 -9.76 -4.40 15.23
N HIS A 232 -10.37 -3.25 14.90
CA HIS A 232 -9.89 -1.96 15.39
C HIS A 232 -10.18 -1.75 16.87
N CYS A 233 -11.36 -2.20 17.34
CA CYS A 233 -11.74 -2.17 18.75
C CYS A 233 -10.96 -3.19 19.61
N ASN A 234 -10.34 -4.22 19.03
CA ASN A 234 -9.57 -5.21 19.80
C ASN A 234 -8.38 -4.60 20.57
N LYS A 235 -7.88 -3.42 20.16
CA LYS A 235 -6.81 -2.69 20.88
C LYS A 235 -7.34 -1.86 22.06
N VAL A 236 -8.64 -1.61 22.12
CA VAL A 236 -9.29 -0.73 23.12
C VAL A 236 -9.11 -1.25 24.56
N PRO A 237 -9.27 -2.55 24.87
CA PRO A 237 -9.05 -3.05 26.23
C PRO A 237 -7.63 -2.80 26.74
N GLY A 238 -6.60 -2.99 25.90
CA GLY A 238 -5.22 -2.68 26.25
C GLY A 238 -5.01 -1.19 26.53
N MET A 239 -5.60 -0.31 25.71
CA MET A 239 -5.55 1.13 25.94
C MET A 239 -6.25 1.56 27.24
N ILE A 240 -7.32 0.87 27.64
CA ILE A 240 -8.00 1.11 28.93
C ILE A 240 -7.08 0.70 30.08
N SER A 241 -6.49 -0.50 30.01
CA SER A 241 -5.52 -0.96 31.02
C SER A 241 -4.32 -0.02 31.16
N ASP A 242 -3.78 0.49 30.06
CA ASP A 242 -2.70 1.47 30.08
C ASP A 242 -3.14 2.77 30.78
N LEU A 243 -4.37 3.24 30.52
CA LEU A 243 -4.93 4.44 31.13
C LEU A 243 -5.14 4.25 32.64
N ASP A 244 -5.61 3.07 33.06
CA ASP A 244 -5.80 2.71 34.45
C ASP A 244 -4.46 2.69 35.20
N SER A 245 -3.42 2.05 34.63
CA SER A 245 -2.07 2.02 35.22
C SER A 245 -1.43 3.42 35.35
N LEU A 246 -1.63 4.29 34.35
CA LEU A 246 -1.20 5.69 34.43
C LEU A 246 -1.99 6.48 35.48
N SER A 247 -3.27 6.19 35.64
CA SER A 247 -4.14 6.82 36.65
C SER A 247 -3.78 6.37 38.06
N GLU A 248 -3.35 5.12 38.24
CA GLU A 248 -2.78 4.62 39.50
C GLU A 248 -1.44 5.27 39.80
N SER A 249 -0.52 5.30 38.82
CA SER A 249 0.76 5.99 38.95
C SER A 249 0.60 7.47 39.31
N LEU A 250 -0.47 8.13 38.83
CA LEU A 250 -0.79 9.51 39.20
C LEU A 250 -1.19 9.65 40.67
N LYS A 251 -1.93 8.68 41.22
CA LYS A 251 -2.36 8.68 42.63
C LYS A 251 -1.19 8.45 43.60
N GLU A 252 -0.18 7.69 43.17
CA GLU A 252 1.04 7.46 43.96
C GLU A 252 1.93 8.71 44.06
N ILE A 253 1.86 9.62 43.07
CA ILE A 253 2.64 10.86 43.08
C ILE A 253 1.97 11.90 43.97
N THR A 254 2.49 12.03 45.18
CA THR A 254 2.19 13.13 46.11
C THR A 254 3.24 14.23 45.95
N VAL A 255 2.80 15.48 45.98
CA VAL A 255 3.67 16.67 45.90
C VAL A 255 3.28 17.59 47.03
N ASP A 256 4.25 17.98 47.85
CA ASP A 256 4.04 18.94 48.93
C ASP A 256 3.89 20.36 48.35
N ASP A 257 2.92 21.13 48.89
CA ASP A 257 2.57 22.47 48.40
C ASP A 257 2.39 22.53 46.86
N GLU A 258 1.54 21.64 46.34
CA GLU A 258 1.37 21.40 44.90
C GLU A 258 1.09 22.66 44.08
N ASP A 259 0.26 23.58 44.58
CA ASP A 259 -0.13 24.79 43.86
C ASP A 259 1.07 25.72 43.66
N SER A 260 1.86 25.91 44.71
CA SER A 260 3.09 26.71 44.71
C SER A 260 4.16 26.08 43.83
N ALA A 261 4.42 24.77 43.99
CA ALA A 261 5.40 24.03 43.20
C ALA A 261 5.03 24.00 41.71
N THR A 262 3.74 23.84 41.39
CA THR A 262 3.23 23.86 40.00
C THR A 262 3.34 25.25 39.39
N SER A 263 3.04 26.32 40.15
CA SER A 263 3.21 27.70 39.71
C SER A 263 4.68 28.01 39.37
N TYR A 264 5.61 27.64 40.27
CA TYR A 264 7.05 27.80 40.07
C TYR A 264 7.56 27.01 38.85
N TYR A 265 7.15 25.75 38.72
CA TYR A 265 7.47 24.91 37.57
C TYR A 265 6.99 25.51 36.25
N LYS A 266 5.75 26.02 36.21
CA LYS A 266 5.18 26.69 35.03
C LYS A 266 5.98 27.93 34.65
N LEU A 267 6.38 28.76 35.61
CA LEU A 267 7.21 29.95 35.34
C LEU A 267 8.55 29.55 34.70
N ARG A 268 9.23 28.54 35.25
CA ARG A 268 10.49 28.01 34.69
C ARG A 268 10.30 27.46 33.28
N GLN A 269 9.23 26.70 33.04
CA GLN A 269 8.89 26.17 31.72
C GLN A 269 8.56 27.28 30.70
N GLN A 270 7.90 28.36 31.13
CA GLN A 270 7.61 29.51 30.26
C GLN A 270 8.89 30.24 29.85
N ILE A 271 9.81 30.46 30.79
CA ILE A 271 11.12 31.08 30.51
C ILE A 271 11.91 30.21 29.54
N GLU A 272 12.00 28.90 29.79
CA GLU A 272 12.71 27.98 28.89
C GLU A 272 12.07 27.93 27.49
N ARG A 273 10.74 27.92 27.41
CA ARG A 273 10.00 27.95 26.14
C ARG A 273 10.28 29.24 25.35
N LEU A 274 10.24 30.38 26.03
CA LEU A 274 10.53 31.69 25.43
C LEU A 274 11.99 31.79 25.00
N GLY A 275 12.92 31.26 25.79
CA GLY A 275 14.34 31.15 25.43
C GLY A 275 14.54 30.34 24.15
N ARG A 276 13.90 29.16 24.03
CA ARG A 276 13.94 28.37 22.79
C ARG A 276 13.33 29.09 21.59
N GLN A 277 12.25 29.85 21.77
CA GLN A 277 11.66 30.67 20.70
C GLN A 277 12.61 31.79 20.28
N MET A 278 13.30 32.41 21.23
CA MET A 278 14.33 33.41 20.97
C MET A 278 15.49 32.81 20.17
N ASP A 279 16.00 31.65 20.61
CA ASP A 279 17.08 30.91 19.91
C ASP A 279 16.69 30.54 18.48
N GLN A 280 15.45 30.14 18.22
CA GLN A 280 14.96 29.84 16.87
C GLN A 280 15.02 31.05 15.93
N ILE A 281 14.77 32.26 16.45
CA ILE A 281 14.84 33.48 15.67
C ILE A 281 16.31 33.88 15.44
N ILE A 282 17.12 33.89 16.51
CA ILE A 282 18.55 34.26 16.46
C ILE A 282 19.33 33.33 15.53
N LEU A 283 19.07 32.03 15.61
CA LEU A 283 19.77 30.99 14.85
C LEU A 283 19.15 30.74 13.47
N SER A 284 18.13 31.52 13.07
CA SER A 284 17.60 31.45 11.71
C SER A 284 18.69 31.81 10.69
N PRO A 285 18.66 31.20 9.48
CA PRO A 285 19.68 31.49 8.46
C PRO A 285 19.81 32.99 8.14
N LYS A 286 18.71 33.75 8.22
CA LYS A 286 18.71 35.20 7.98
C LYS A 286 19.67 35.96 8.90
N HIS A 287 19.78 35.55 10.16
CA HIS A 287 20.53 36.30 11.18
C HIS A 287 21.90 35.69 11.48
N VAL A 288 22.03 34.36 11.46
CA VAL A 288 23.26 33.69 11.92
C VAL A 288 24.33 33.57 10.84
N LEU A 289 23.97 33.52 9.55
CA LEU A 289 24.91 33.28 8.44
C LEU A 289 26.12 34.25 8.40
N PRO A 290 25.96 35.57 8.60
CA PRO A 290 27.10 36.51 8.61
C PRO A 290 28.13 36.21 9.72
N PHE A 291 27.71 35.49 10.76
CA PHE A 291 28.51 35.19 11.94
C PHE A 291 29.12 33.78 11.90
N LEU A 292 28.79 32.93 10.91
CA LEU A 292 29.38 31.59 10.72
C LEU A 292 30.78 31.63 10.10
N ASN A 293 31.61 32.57 10.55
CA ASN A 293 32.95 32.75 10.04
C ASN A 293 33.87 31.60 10.48
N PRO A 294 34.79 31.13 9.60
CA PRO A 294 35.80 30.15 9.97
C PRO A 294 36.58 30.58 11.23
N GLY A 295 36.76 29.63 12.14
CA GLY A 295 37.42 29.81 13.42
C GLY A 295 36.50 30.24 14.57
N ARG A 296 35.23 30.61 14.31
CA ARG A 296 34.31 31.01 15.38
C ARG A 296 33.95 29.83 16.28
N LEU A 297 33.86 30.09 17.58
CA LEU A 297 33.41 29.08 18.56
C LEU A 297 31.89 28.99 18.58
N VAL A 298 31.38 27.77 18.55
CA VAL A 298 29.95 27.48 18.52
C VAL A 298 29.62 26.30 19.43
N LYS A 299 28.52 26.38 20.16
CA LYS A 299 28.07 25.29 21.03
C LYS A 299 27.13 24.38 20.24
N VAL A 300 27.49 23.11 20.13
CA VAL A 300 26.83 22.12 19.27
C VAL A 300 25.99 21.14 20.08
N ARG A 301 24.71 21.02 19.70
CA ARG A 301 23.76 20.04 20.24
C ARG A 301 22.94 19.48 19.09
N HIS A 302 22.98 18.17 18.88
CA HIS A 302 22.18 17.48 17.86
C HIS A 302 21.24 16.47 18.53
N GLY A 303 19.94 16.75 18.49
CA GLY A 303 18.94 15.97 19.22
C GLY A 303 19.21 15.96 20.73
N LYS A 304 19.40 14.77 21.32
CA LYS A 304 19.78 14.60 22.74
C LYS A 304 21.30 14.64 22.99
N LYS A 305 22.12 14.68 21.93
CA LYS A 305 23.58 14.62 22.03
C LYS A 305 24.16 16.03 22.18
N ASN A 306 24.94 16.25 23.23
CA ASN A 306 25.62 17.52 23.48
C ASN A 306 27.11 17.35 23.18
N PHE A 307 27.60 17.96 22.10
CA PHE A 307 29.01 17.92 21.70
C PHE A 307 29.84 19.03 22.37
N GLY A 308 29.19 19.91 23.14
CA GLY A 308 29.86 21.03 23.79
C GLY A 308 30.29 22.11 22.80
N TRP A 309 31.37 22.82 23.13
CA TRP A 309 31.93 23.85 22.26
C TRP A 309 32.77 23.21 21.14
N GLY A 310 32.56 23.68 19.91
CA GLY A 310 33.31 23.34 18.71
C GLY A 310 33.73 24.58 17.94
N ILE A 311 34.47 24.36 16.84
CA ILE A 311 35.03 25.44 16.02
C ILE A 311 34.46 25.35 14.60
N ILE A 312 33.86 26.42 14.10
CA ILE A 312 33.33 26.48 12.74
C ILE A 312 34.49 26.39 11.74
N VAL A 313 34.42 25.44 10.81
CA VAL A 313 35.40 25.26 9.75
C VAL A 313 34.89 25.88 8.45
N ASN A 314 33.66 25.54 8.06
CA ASN A 314 33.03 26.04 6.84
C ASN A 314 31.50 25.85 6.92
N PHE A 315 30.74 26.50 6.03
CA PHE A 315 29.32 26.20 5.82
C PHE A 315 28.97 26.24 4.33
N LYS A 316 27.97 25.45 3.92
CA LYS A 316 27.52 25.32 2.52
C LYS A 316 26.00 25.22 2.43
N LYS A 317 25.40 25.86 1.42
CA LYS A 317 23.98 25.68 1.06
C LYS A 317 23.79 24.29 0.42
N GLN A 318 22.88 23.47 0.95
CA GLN A 318 22.42 22.21 0.34
C GLN A 318 21.24 22.48 -0.62
N LYS A 319 20.94 21.54 -1.52
CA LYS A 319 19.96 21.66 -2.64
C LYS A 319 18.64 22.37 -2.26
N GLU A 320 18.07 23.10 -3.21
CA GLU A 320 16.73 23.70 -3.11
C GLU A 320 15.65 22.61 -3.13
N THR A 321 14.76 22.65 -2.14
CA THR A 321 13.55 21.84 -2.08
C THR A 321 12.35 22.72 -2.46
N GLY A 322 11.83 22.56 -3.67
CA GLY A 322 10.61 23.25 -4.14
C GLY A 322 10.63 24.79 -4.14
N PRO A 323 9.56 25.46 -4.62
CA PRO A 323 9.46 26.91 -4.67
C PRO A 323 9.18 27.58 -3.30
N ASP A 324 8.69 26.81 -2.32
CA ASP A 324 8.13 27.32 -1.05
C ASP A 324 8.89 26.88 0.22
N GLU A 325 10.02 26.15 0.12
CA GLU A 325 10.79 25.73 1.32
C GLU A 325 12.07 26.56 1.54
N GLU A 326 12.39 26.79 2.82
CA GLU A 326 13.63 27.48 3.21
C GLU A 326 14.88 26.65 2.86
N PRO A 327 15.95 27.28 2.34
CA PRO A 327 17.16 26.55 1.97
C PRO A 327 17.88 25.95 3.18
N ILE A 328 18.25 24.67 3.06
CA ILE A 328 18.96 23.93 4.11
C ILE A 328 20.46 24.26 4.05
N TYR A 329 21.05 24.66 5.17
CA TYR A 329 22.49 24.92 5.29
C TYR A 329 23.17 23.81 6.09
N ARG A 330 24.31 23.33 5.58
CA ARG A 330 25.21 22.44 6.29
C ARG A 330 26.39 23.24 6.86
N VAL A 331 26.64 23.11 8.15
CA VAL A 331 27.79 23.71 8.84
C VAL A 331 28.76 22.61 9.25
N ASP A 332 29.99 22.69 8.76
CA ASP A 332 31.08 21.79 9.14
C ASP A 332 31.78 22.36 10.38
N VAL A 333 31.67 21.64 11.50
CA VAL A 333 32.20 22.05 12.81
C VAL A 333 33.21 21.02 13.32
N LEU A 334 34.35 21.50 13.81
CA LEU A 334 35.35 20.68 14.49
C LEU A 334 34.89 20.45 15.94
N VAL A 335 34.58 19.20 16.28
CA VAL A 335 34.04 18.78 17.58
C VAL A 335 34.79 17.58 18.14
N ASN A 336 34.74 17.40 19.47
CA ASN A 336 35.39 16.28 20.15
C ASN A 336 34.47 15.05 20.18
N CYS A 337 34.85 13.99 19.48
CA CYS A 337 34.03 12.78 19.30
C CYS A 337 34.69 11.54 19.89
N ASP A 338 33.86 10.55 20.20
CA ASP A 338 34.33 9.24 20.65
C ASP A 338 35.02 8.45 19.52
N LYS A 339 36.16 7.83 19.83
CA LYS A 339 37.08 7.20 18.86
C LYS A 339 36.43 6.04 18.10
N ASP A 340 35.53 5.29 18.75
CA ASP A 340 34.85 4.14 18.14
C ASP A 340 33.70 4.52 17.22
N SER A 341 33.17 5.74 17.33
CA SER A 341 32.04 6.24 16.53
C SER A 341 32.44 6.70 15.11
N ILE A 342 33.74 6.77 14.81
CA ILE A 342 34.30 7.53 13.66
C ILE A 342 34.50 6.67 12.40
N LYS A 343 33.91 5.47 12.32
CA LYS A 343 34.17 4.58 11.17
C LYS A 343 33.36 4.87 9.89
N LYS A 344 32.35 5.76 9.88
CA LYS A 344 31.62 6.14 8.64
C LYS A 344 31.09 7.59 8.70
N THR A 345 31.19 8.28 7.56
CA THR A 345 31.00 9.73 7.30
C THR A 345 29.58 10.31 7.55
N SER A 346 28.70 9.64 8.29
CA SER A 346 27.32 10.11 8.55
C SER A 346 27.18 10.79 9.90
N THR A 347 26.58 11.99 9.91
CA THR A 347 26.34 12.85 11.08
C THR A 347 25.59 12.14 12.22
N ASP A 348 24.72 11.17 11.92
CA ASP A 348 23.88 10.48 12.91
C ASP A 348 24.64 9.46 13.77
N LEU A 349 25.74 8.91 13.26
CA LEU A 349 26.54 7.89 13.93
C LEU A 349 27.58 8.49 14.89
N ALA A 350 27.93 9.77 14.73
CA ALA A 350 28.88 10.44 15.60
C ALA A 350 28.35 10.58 17.03
N GLN A 351 29.21 10.30 18.01
CA GLN A 351 28.89 10.41 19.43
C GLN A 351 29.84 11.41 20.11
N PRO A 352 29.34 12.23 21.05
CA PRO A 352 30.19 13.12 21.84
C PRO A 352 31.11 12.27 22.72
N ALA A 353 32.35 12.73 22.90
CA ALA A 353 33.31 12.02 23.75
C ALA A 353 32.91 12.05 25.23
N SER A 354 33.04 10.91 25.91
CA SER A 354 32.89 10.76 27.37
C SER A 354 34.10 11.35 28.11
N GLY A 355 34.25 12.67 28.12
CA GLY A 355 35.36 13.37 28.78
C GLY A 355 36.49 13.80 27.83
N SER A 356 37.74 13.85 28.32
CA SER A 356 38.88 14.45 27.61
C SER A 356 39.56 13.56 26.55
N ASP A 357 39.17 12.28 26.47
CA ASP A 357 39.87 11.23 25.69
C ASP A 357 39.33 10.97 24.27
N GLY A 358 38.55 11.90 23.73
CA GLY A 358 38.05 11.84 22.35
C GLY A 358 39.08 12.22 21.28
N SER A 359 38.69 12.14 20.00
CA SER A 359 39.41 12.66 18.83
C SER A 359 38.66 13.83 18.20
N MET A 360 39.39 14.85 17.73
CA MET A 360 38.79 16.03 17.09
C MET A 360 38.47 15.70 15.64
N GLU A 361 37.20 15.75 15.29
CA GLU A 361 36.73 15.46 13.94
C GLU A 361 35.87 16.58 13.40
N VAL A 362 35.94 16.78 12.08
CA VAL A 362 35.09 17.75 11.37
C VAL A 362 33.81 17.04 10.97
N ILE A 363 32.70 17.49 11.55
CA ILE A 363 31.38 16.90 11.31
C ILE A 363 30.46 17.94 10.69
N GLY A 364 29.76 17.53 9.64
CA GLY A 364 28.79 18.38 8.95
C GLY A 364 27.41 18.22 9.54
N PHE A 365 26.88 19.29 10.10
CA PHE A 365 25.56 19.34 10.73
C PHE A 365 24.58 20.21 9.95
N SER A 366 23.29 19.88 10.03
CA SER A 366 22.20 20.79 9.61
C SER A 366 22.17 22.01 10.53
N LEU A 367 22.16 23.22 9.96
CA LEU A 367 22.13 24.48 10.72
C LEU A 367 20.94 24.54 11.70
N LYS A 368 19.79 24.03 11.28
CA LYS A 368 18.51 24.08 12.03
C LYS A 368 18.53 23.22 13.29
N ASP A 369 19.32 22.15 13.31
CA ASP A 369 19.21 21.08 14.31
C ASP A 369 20.45 20.96 15.21
N CYS A 370 21.42 21.88 15.07
CA CYS A 370 22.77 21.71 15.60
C CYS A 370 23.27 22.85 16.50
N LEU A 371 22.98 24.11 16.14
CA LEU A 371 23.55 25.24 16.85
C LEU A 371 22.73 25.55 18.10
N SER A 372 23.42 25.80 19.22
CA SER A 372 22.77 26.24 20.47
C SER A 372 23.20 27.63 20.90
N SER A 373 24.45 28.03 20.64
CA SER A 373 24.96 29.38 20.96
C SER A 373 26.22 29.68 20.15
N LEU A 374 26.48 30.94 19.82
CA LEU A 374 27.73 31.40 19.19
C LEU A 374 28.51 32.30 20.15
N SER A 375 29.84 32.20 20.14
CA SER A 375 30.71 33.07 20.93
C SER A 375 31.18 34.29 20.14
N CYS A 376 31.53 35.38 20.83
CA CYS A 376 32.23 36.51 20.23
C CYS A 376 33.67 36.16 19.79
N ILE A 377 34.25 35.07 20.32
CA ILE A 377 35.64 34.64 20.11
C ILE A 377 35.83 33.90 18.78
N ARG A 378 36.92 34.23 18.08
CA ARG A 378 37.44 33.48 16.92
C ARG A 378 38.85 32.98 17.16
N LEU A 379 39.05 31.72 16.83
CA LEU A 379 40.36 31.11 16.73
C LEU A 379 40.91 31.28 15.31
N MET A 380 42.22 31.50 15.23
CA MET A 380 42.94 31.40 13.97
C MET A 380 43.14 29.92 13.64
N ILE A 381 42.37 29.41 12.68
CA ILE A 381 42.48 28.02 12.22
C ILE A 381 43.27 27.93 10.90
N PRO A 382 44.04 26.85 10.67
CA PRO A 382 44.68 26.57 9.38
C PRO A 382 43.66 26.44 8.24
N GLN A 383 44.05 26.79 7.00
CA GLN A 383 43.17 26.70 5.82
C GLN A 383 42.70 25.26 5.51
N LYS A 384 43.47 24.24 5.91
CA LYS A 384 43.12 22.83 5.78
C LYS A 384 43.40 22.12 7.09
N LEU A 385 42.40 21.43 7.65
CA LEU A 385 42.50 20.62 8.86
C LEU A 385 42.63 19.14 8.51
N THR A 386 43.67 18.81 7.74
CA THR A 386 43.88 17.45 7.19
C THR A 386 44.66 16.55 8.15
N SER A 387 45.57 17.09 8.97
CA SER A 387 46.34 16.28 9.92
C SER A 387 45.68 16.19 11.30
N ALA A 388 45.85 15.05 11.97
CA ALA A 388 45.38 14.86 13.35
C ALA A 388 46.06 15.82 14.34
N ASP A 389 47.31 16.20 14.08
CA ASP A 389 48.08 17.12 14.93
C ASP A 389 47.57 18.56 14.88
N GLU A 390 47.16 19.05 13.70
CA GLU A 390 46.54 20.38 13.55
C GLU A 390 45.21 20.45 14.32
N ARG A 391 44.40 19.38 14.26
CA ARG A 391 43.14 19.30 14.98
C ARG A 391 43.35 19.21 16.49
N ARG A 392 44.41 18.52 16.94
CA ARG A 392 44.81 18.47 18.36
C ARG A 392 45.23 19.85 18.87
N LYS A 393 46.02 20.61 18.10
CA LYS A 393 46.39 21.99 18.46
C LYS A 393 45.16 22.89 18.64
N CYS A 394 44.16 22.77 17.76
CA CYS A 394 42.90 23.52 17.89
C CYS A 394 42.12 23.15 19.17
N ARG A 395 42.14 21.87 19.58
CA ARG A 395 41.57 21.43 20.86
C ARG A 395 42.26 22.07 22.05
N ASP A 396 43.60 22.09 22.04
CA ASP A 396 44.37 22.62 23.17
C ASP A 396 44.14 24.13 23.32
N GLN A 397 44.04 24.86 22.20
CA GLN A 397 43.61 26.27 22.20
C GLN A 397 42.19 26.46 22.75
N LEU A 398 41.24 25.60 22.34
CA LEU A 398 39.87 25.66 22.85
C LEU A 398 39.80 25.39 24.37
N LYS A 399 40.55 24.41 24.86
CA LYS A 399 40.66 24.11 26.30
C LYS A 399 41.28 25.27 27.08
N GLU A 400 42.33 25.88 26.54
CA GLU A 400 42.96 27.04 27.17
C GLU A 400 42.00 28.23 27.27
N ILE A 401 41.19 28.49 26.23
CA ILE A 401 40.15 29.52 26.28
C ILE A 401 39.09 29.16 27.33
N GLN A 402 38.62 27.92 27.36
CA GLN A 402 37.67 27.47 28.39
C GLN A 402 38.23 27.62 29.81
N ARG A 403 39.54 27.41 30.00
CA ARG A 403 40.22 27.62 31.29
C ARG A 403 40.28 29.10 31.70
N ARG A 404 40.40 30.02 30.74
CA ARG A 404 40.40 31.48 30.98
C ARG A 404 39.01 32.04 31.28
N TYR A 405 37.96 31.33 30.90
CA TYR A 405 36.56 31.72 31.11
C TYR A 405 35.80 30.62 31.87
N PRO A 406 36.04 30.45 33.19
CA PRO A 406 35.43 29.38 33.99
C PRO A 406 33.90 29.51 34.08
N ASP A 407 33.37 30.73 34.04
CA ASP A 407 31.93 31.01 34.13
C ASP A 407 31.20 30.87 32.78
N GLY A 408 31.93 30.62 31.69
CA GLY A 408 31.39 30.45 30.34
C GLY A 408 31.98 31.42 29.32
N LEU A 409 31.99 31.01 28.04
CA LEU A 409 32.48 31.86 26.97
C LEU A 409 31.55 33.03 26.69
N PRO A 410 32.07 34.23 26.42
CA PRO A 410 31.26 35.38 26.01
C PRO A 410 30.49 35.05 24.72
N LEU A 411 29.17 35.21 24.77
CA LEU A 411 28.25 34.95 23.66
C LEU A 411 28.14 36.18 22.75
N LEU A 412 27.72 35.97 21.50
CA LEU A 412 27.30 37.08 20.64
C LEU A 412 25.95 37.61 21.14
N ASP A 413 25.88 38.90 21.42
CA ASP A 413 24.63 39.55 21.79
C ASP A 413 23.71 39.72 20.55
N PRO A 414 22.45 39.26 20.58
CA PRO A 414 21.52 39.41 19.47
C PRO A 414 21.25 40.86 19.05
N THR A 415 21.32 41.80 19.99
CA THR A 415 21.00 43.22 19.77
C THR A 415 22.24 44.07 19.51
N GLU A 416 23.28 43.95 20.33
CA GLU A 416 24.49 44.77 20.24
C GLU A 416 25.47 44.25 19.17
N ASP A 417 25.72 42.93 19.11
CA ASP A 417 26.68 42.34 18.17
C ASP A 417 26.04 41.97 16.83
N MET A 418 24.84 41.36 16.87
CA MET A 418 24.16 40.85 15.67
C MET A 418 23.23 41.86 15.00
N ASN A 419 22.98 43.01 15.63
CA ASN A 419 22.08 44.07 15.14
C ASN A 419 20.68 43.55 14.75
N ILE A 420 20.15 42.57 15.49
CA ILE A 420 18.82 42.01 15.22
C ILE A 420 17.76 42.93 15.81
N VAL A 421 17.13 43.72 14.96
CA VAL A 421 15.97 44.56 15.32
C VAL A 421 14.69 43.84 14.91
N ASP A 422 14.29 42.83 15.67
CA ASP A 422 13.00 42.13 15.49
C ASP A 422 12.08 42.48 16.67
N PRO A 423 10.91 43.12 16.42
CA PRO A 423 9.92 43.43 17.45
C PRO A 423 9.53 42.21 18.32
N LYS A 424 9.55 41.01 17.75
CA LYS A 424 9.25 39.75 18.46
C LYS A 424 10.32 39.42 19.49
N ILE A 425 11.60 39.67 19.20
CA ILE A 425 12.68 39.43 20.17
C ILE A 425 12.53 40.39 21.35
N THR A 426 12.29 41.67 21.08
CA THR A 426 12.05 42.66 22.15
C THR A 426 10.84 42.30 23.01
N GLU A 427 9.76 41.77 22.40
CA GLU A 427 8.60 41.27 23.13
C GLU A 427 8.93 40.02 23.97
N ILE A 428 9.70 39.07 23.43
CA ILE A 428 10.16 37.88 24.15
C ILE A 428 11.03 38.25 25.34
N ILE A 429 12.02 39.15 25.18
CA ILE A 429 12.89 39.62 26.27
C ILE A 429 12.06 40.25 27.39
N ARG A 430 11.14 41.18 27.07
CA ARG A 430 10.24 41.78 28.07
C ARG A 430 9.40 40.74 28.83
N LYS A 431 8.94 39.69 28.13
CA LYS A 431 8.20 38.58 28.76
C LYS A 431 9.10 37.75 29.65
N ILE A 432 10.32 37.41 29.21
CA ILE A 432 11.31 36.68 30.02
C ILE A 432 11.61 37.48 31.29
N GLU A 433 11.94 38.76 31.20
CA GLU A 433 12.20 39.62 32.37
C GLU A 433 11.00 39.68 33.34
N ALA A 434 9.77 39.77 32.81
CA ALA A 434 8.56 39.76 33.63
C ALA A 434 8.35 38.41 34.34
N TYR A 435 8.62 37.29 33.66
CA TYR A 435 8.54 35.96 34.27
C TYR A 435 9.69 35.71 35.26
N GLU A 436 10.89 36.18 34.98
CA GLU A 436 12.05 36.10 35.87
C GLU A 436 11.82 36.89 37.15
N LYS A 437 11.31 38.13 37.07
CA LYS A 437 10.91 38.90 38.28
C LYS A 437 9.93 38.13 39.15
N ARG A 438 8.95 37.46 38.54
CA ARG A 438 7.97 36.62 39.25
C ARG A 438 8.60 35.32 39.79
N LEU A 439 9.56 34.74 39.09
CA LEU A 439 10.30 33.56 39.51
C LEU A 439 11.17 33.87 40.73
N PHE A 440 11.91 34.99 40.71
CA PHE A 440 12.76 35.45 41.80
C PHE A 440 11.96 35.87 43.04
N ALA A 441 10.77 36.42 42.86
CA ALA A 441 9.87 36.78 43.96
C ALA A 441 9.12 35.57 44.56
N HIS A 442 9.26 34.37 43.98
CA HIS A 442 8.55 33.18 44.44
C HIS A 442 9.18 32.59 45.71
N THR A 443 8.36 32.09 46.63
CA THR A 443 8.79 31.56 47.94
C THR A 443 9.75 30.37 47.84
N LEU A 444 9.61 29.57 46.77
CA LEU A 444 10.46 28.42 46.46
C LEU A 444 11.79 28.79 45.78
N HIS A 445 12.03 30.07 45.46
CA HIS A 445 13.28 30.46 44.82
C HIS A 445 14.46 30.39 45.83
N GLY A 446 15.46 29.55 45.55
CA GLY A 446 16.64 29.38 46.41
C GLY A 446 16.46 28.43 47.61
N GLY A 447 15.32 27.73 47.72
CA GLY A 447 15.09 26.74 48.77
C GLY A 447 15.85 25.42 48.54
N GLN A 448 16.26 24.73 49.61
CA GLN A 448 17.05 23.49 49.52
C GLN A 448 16.30 22.30 48.91
N ASP A 449 14.97 22.24 49.02
CA ASP A 449 14.14 21.12 48.52
C ASP A 449 13.44 21.41 47.17
N THR A 450 13.72 22.57 46.57
CA THR A 450 13.06 23.06 45.36
C THR A 450 13.25 22.12 44.16
N GLU A 451 14.44 21.57 43.97
CA GLU A 451 14.74 20.69 42.83
C GLU A 451 14.04 19.33 42.93
N ASN A 452 13.85 18.81 44.16
CA ASN A 452 13.11 17.58 44.41
C ASN A 452 11.60 17.77 44.14
N LEU A 453 11.02 18.85 44.67
CA LEU A 453 9.62 19.25 44.38
C LEU A 453 9.40 19.43 42.88
N LEU A 454 10.33 20.10 42.17
CA LEU A 454 10.24 20.27 40.72
C LEU A 454 10.31 18.94 39.96
N THR A 455 11.15 18.01 40.40
CA THR A 455 11.25 16.68 39.79
C THR A 455 9.93 15.91 39.97
N GLN A 456 9.30 16.00 41.14
CA GLN A 456 8.01 15.37 41.40
C GLN A 456 6.89 16.01 40.56
N VAL A 457 6.84 17.35 40.47
CA VAL A 457 5.90 18.08 39.61
C VAL A 457 6.11 17.70 38.13
N GLU A 458 7.35 17.61 37.66
CA GLU A 458 7.66 17.20 36.30
C GLU A 458 7.16 15.77 36.02
N LYS A 459 7.39 14.84 36.95
CA LYS A 459 6.91 13.46 36.86
C LYS A 459 5.38 13.43 36.79
N LYS A 460 4.70 14.20 37.65
CA LYS A 460 3.23 14.34 37.66
C LYS A 460 2.69 14.92 36.34
N GLN A 461 3.30 15.98 35.82
CA GLN A 461 2.92 16.61 34.56
C GLN A 461 3.10 15.66 33.36
N LYS A 462 4.18 14.87 33.33
CA LYS A 462 4.39 13.84 32.30
C LYS A 462 3.29 12.78 32.30
N VAL A 463 2.92 12.28 33.48
CA VAL A 463 1.83 11.30 33.63
C VAL A 463 0.49 11.92 33.19
N LEU A 464 0.19 13.16 33.61
CA LEU A 464 -1.01 13.88 33.18
C LEU A 464 -1.08 14.09 31.66
N SER A 465 0.03 14.45 31.01
CA SER A 465 0.10 14.54 29.56
C SER A 465 -0.13 13.17 28.89
N GLY A 466 0.48 12.11 29.43
CA GLY A 466 0.29 10.74 28.95
C GLY A 466 -1.16 10.28 29.05
N ILE A 467 -1.84 10.58 30.16
CA ILE A 467 -3.28 10.30 30.32
C ILE A 467 -4.11 11.08 29.30
N LYS A 468 -3.81 12.37 29.09
CA LYS A 468 -4.53 13.20 28.10
C LYS A 468 -4.38 12.64 26.68
N ASP A 469 -3.16 12.24 26.32
CA ASP A 469 -2.85 11.67 25.01
C ASP A 469 -3.52 10.30 24.84
N LYS A 470 -3.43 9.42 25.85
CA LYS A 470 -4.11 8.12 25.85
C LYS A 470 -5.63 8.25 25.81
N LYS A 471 -6.23 9.21 26.51
CA LYS A 471 -7.67 9.51 26.40
C LYS A 471 -8.05 9.95 24.99
N LYS A 472 -7.22 10.76 24.34
CA LYS A 472 -7.45 11.19 22.95
C LYS A 472 -7.33 10.02 21.98
N GLU A 473 -6.33 9.15 22.15
CA GLU A 473 -6.19 7.90 21.39
C GLU A 473 -7.39 6.99 21.57
N LEU A 474 -7.82 6.77 22.81
CA LEU A 474 -8.98 5.94 23.15
C LEU A 474 -10.27 6.47 22.51
N LYS A 475 -10.48 7.79 22.55
CA LYS A 475 -11.64 8.42 21.91
C LYS A 475 -11.66 8.19 20.41
N LYS A 476 -10.50 8.31 19.74
CA LYS A 476 -10.36 8.00 18.31
C LYS A 476 -10.59 6.52 18.02
N ALA A 477 -10.04 5.62 18.85
CA ALA A 477 -10.17 4.17 18.66
C ALA A 477 -11.60 3.65 18.83
N LYS A 478 -12.44 4.36 19.62
CA LYS A 478 -13.86 4.05 19.83
C LYS A 478 -14.79 4.62 18.76
N GLN A 479 -14.32 5.53 17.90
CA GLN A 479 -15.15 6.06 16.82
C GLN A 479 -15.36 4.98 15.75
N VAL A 480 -16.57 4.95 15.19
CA VAL A 480 -16.86 4.12 14.02
C VAL A 480 -16.15 4.73 12.82
N ILE A 481 -15.17 4.00 12.29
CA ILE A 481 -14.17 4.56 11.36
C ILE A 481 -14.81 5.01 10.04
N GLN A 482 -15.73 4.20 9.51
CA GLN A 482 -16.36 4.41 8.21
C GLN A 482 -17.62 5.30 8.28
N LEU A 483 -17.91 5.92 9.43
CA LEU A 483 -19.12 6.71 9.61
C LEU A 483 -19.12 8.00 8.75
N ASP A 484 -17.95 8.64 8.60
CA ASP A 484 -17.85 9.85 7.78
C ASP A 484 -17.97 9.55 6.28
N GLU A 485 -17.45 8.40 5.84
CA GLU A 485 -17.66 7.89 4.49
C GLU A 485 -19.13 7.55 4.23
N LEU A 486 -19.81 6.87 5.18
CA LEU A 486 -21.25 6.59 5.10
C LEU A 486 -22.06 7.88 4.93
N LYS A 487 -21.75 8.92 5.72
CA LYS A 487 -22.42 10.23 5.59
C LYS A 487 -22.16 10.86 4.22
N ALA A 488 -20.95 10.74 3.67
CA ALA A 488 -20.64 11.24 2.33
C ALA A 488 -21.45 10.50 1.26
N ARG A 489 -21.51 9.16 1.32
CA ARG A 489 -22.30 8.34 0.40
C ARG A 489 -23.80 8.66 0.50
N LYS A 490 -24.35 8.79 1.71
CA LYS A 490 -25.75 9.22 1.92
C LYS A 490 -26.03 10.59 1.28
N ARG A 491 -25.10 11.57 1.40
CA ARG A 491 -25.25 12.86 0.70
C ARG A 491 -25.31 12.72 -0.82
N VAL A 492 -24.48 11.84 -1.41
CA VAL A 492 -24.53 11.56 -2.86
C VAL A 492 -25.89 10.96 -3.24
N LEU A 493 -26.35 9.94 -2.51
CA LEU A 493 -27.64 9.30 -2.77
C LEU A 493 -28.80 10.30 -2.72
N ARG A 494 -28.83 11.18 -1.73
CA ARG A 494 -29.86 12.24 -1.62
C ARG A 494 -29.78 13.23 -2.79
N ARG A 495 -28.57 13.68 -3.12
CA ARG A 495 -28.36 14.68 -4.17
C ARG A 495 -28.70 14.17 -5.58
N LEU A 496 -28.51 12.88 -5.82
CA LEU A 496 -28.88 12.23 -7.08
C LEU A 496 -30.33 11.69 -7.10
N GLY A 497 -31.06 11.80 -5.98
CA GLY A 497 -32.47 11.41 -5.86
C GLY A 497 -32.71 9.90 -5.67
N TYR A 498 -31.75 9.18 -5.09
CA TYR A 498 -31.90 7.76 -4.74
C TYR A 498 -32.56 7.55 -3.38
N ALA A 499 -32.48 8.56 -2.50
CA ALA A 499 -33.14 8.58 -1.21
C ALA A 499 -33.55 10.02 -0.85
N THR A 500 -34.54 10.16 0.03
CA THR A 500 -34.97 11.46 0.58
C THR A 500 -34.00 11.96 1.65
N ASP A 501 -34.20 13.22 2.10
CA ASP A 501 -33.47 13.78 3.24
C ASP A 501 -33.67 13.01 4.56
N ALA A 502 -34.77 12.27 4.67
CA ALA A 502 -35.07 11.37 5.78
C ALA A 502 -34.46 9.96 5.61
N ASP A 503 -33.53 9.78 4.65
CA ASP A 503 -32.91 8.51 4.29
C ASP A 503 -33.91 7.43 3.82
N VAL A 504 -35.12 7.81 3.37
CA VAL A 504 -36.11 6.89 2.79
C VAL A 504 -35.79 6.65 1.32
N ILE A 505 -35.73 5.38 0.91
CA ILE A 505 -35.38 4.98 -0.46
C ILE A 505 -36.43 5.40 -1.49
N GLU A 506 -35.97 5.98 -2.60
CA GLU A 506 -36.79 6.43 -3.73
C GLU A 506 -36.83 5.37 -4.84
N THR A 507 -37.65 5.59 -5.88
CA THR A 507 -37.75 4.69 -7.04
C THR A 507 -36.38 4.44 -7.69
N LYS A 508 -35.56 5.48 -7.88
CA LYS A 508 -34.17 5.34 -8.36
C LYS A 508 -33.34 4.43 -7.44
N GLY A 509 -33.47 4.60 -6.13
CA GLY A 509 -32.81 3.75 -5.13
C GLY A 509 -33.18 2.28 -5.26
N ARG A 510 -34.48 1.99 -5.45
CA ARG A 510 -34.98 0.62 -5.62
C ARG A 510 -34.42 -0.04 -6.88
N VAL A 511 -34.30 0.71 -7.97
CA VAL A 511 -33.70 0.22 -9.23
C VAL A 511 -32.22 -0.12 -9.03
N ALA A 512 -31.46 0.75 -8.38
CA ALA A 512 -30.06 0.49 -8.08
C ALA A 512 -29.84 -0.70 -7.13
N CYS A 513 -30.80 -1.04 -6.27
CA CYS A 513 -30.73 -2.27 -5.46
C CYS A 513 -30.72 -3.55 -6.30
N GLU A 514 -31.31 -3.54 -7.49
CA GLU A 514 -31.38 -4.69 -8.40
C GLU A 514 -30.09 -4.87 -9.24
N VAL A 515 -29.16 -3.92 -9.17
CA VAL A 515 -27.87 -3.97 -9.87
C VAL A 515 -26.76 -4.34 -8.89
N SER A 516 -26.13 -5.49 -9.09
CA SER A 516 -25.08 -6.03 -8.21
C SER A 516 -23.77 -6.33 -8.95
N THR A 517 -23.85 -6.56 -10.26
CA THR A 517 -22.73 -7.05 -11.07
C THR A 517 -21.73 -5.94 -11.47
N ALA A 518 -22.20 -4.70 -11.52
CA ALA A 518 -21.48 -3.52 -12.00
C ALA A 518 -21.91 -2.24 -11.25
N ASP A 519 -21.44 -1.06 -11.67
CA ASP A 519 -21.74 0.23 -11.04
C ASP A 519 -23.25 0.56 -11.10
N GLU A 520 -23.87 0.44 -9.93
CA GLU A 520 -25.31 0.60 -9.70
C GLU A 520 -25.80 2.03 -9.92
N LEU A 521 -24.96 3.05 -9.64
CA LEU A 521 -25.35 4.45 -9.82
C LEU A 521 -25.29 4.83 -11.30
N LEU A 522 -24.22 4.45 -11.98
CA LEU A 522 -24.04 4.75 -13.40
C LEU A 522 -25.14 4.13 -14.24
N LEU A 523 -25.43 2.85 -14.02
CA LEU A 523 -26.45 2.13 -14.78
C LEU A 523 -27.86 2.66 -14.51
N THR A 524 -28.17 2.98 -13.26
CA THR A 524 -29.46 3.58 -12.90
C THR A 524 -29.60 4.97 -13.53
N GLU A 525 -28.58 5.83 -13.47
CA GLU A 525 -28.62 7.12 -14.16
C GLU A 525 -28.78 6.96 -15.67
N MET A 526 -28.18 5.93 -16.29
CA MET A 526 -28.36 5.67 -17.72
C MET A 526 -29.79 5.25 -18.08
N ILE A 527 -30.44 4.42 -17.25
CA ILE A 527 -31.85 4.05 -17.42
C ILE A 527 -32.74 5.29 -17.31
N PHE A 528 -32.61 6.09 -16.24
CA PHE A 528 -33.49 7.23 -15.99
C PHE A 528 -33.26 8.41 -16.94
N ASN A 529 -32.07 8.54 -17.52
CA ASN A 529 -31.79 9.51 -18.57
C ASN A 529 -32.21 9.01 -19.98
N GLY A 530 -32.79 7.81 -20.09
CA GLY A 530 -33.27 7.24 -21.35
C GLY A 530 -32.16 6.89 -22.35
N ILE A 531 -30.92 6.73 -21.89
CA ILE A 531 -29.74 6.51 -22.75
C ILE A 531 -29.88 5.20 -23.54
N PHE A 532 -30.42 4.14 -22.92
CA PHE A 532 -30.63 2.85 -23.58
C PHE A 532 -31.78 2.85 -24.59
N ASN A 533 -32.69 3.83 -24.55
CA ASN A 533 -33.88 3.83 -25.41
C ASN A 533 -33.49 3.99 -26.89
N THR A 534 -32.50 4.85 -27.17
CA THR A 534 -32.05 5.16 -28.54
C THR A 534 -31.06 4.15 -29.12
N MET A 535 -30.56 3.21 -28.30
CA MET A 535 -29.57 2.22 -28.69
C MET A 535 -30.22 0.94 -29.23
N THR A 536 -29.55 0.28 -30.18
CA THR A 536 -29.90 -1.08 -30.59
C THR A 536 -29.53 -2.09 -29.50
N VAL A 537 -30.04 -3.32 -29.61
CA VAL A 537 -29.74 -4.41 -28.66
C VAL A 537 -28.23 -4.70 -28.61
N GLU A 538 -27.57 -4.71 -29.77
CA GLU A 538 -26.13 -4.94 -29.91
C GLU A 538 -25.32 -3.82 -29.26
N GLN A 539 -25.70 -2.56 -29.50
CA GLN A 539 -25.07 -1.39 -28.89
C GLN A 539 -25.22 -1.40 -27.36
N CYS A 540 -26.43 -1.69 -26.85
CA CYS A 540 -26.66 -1.83 -25.41
C CYS A 540 -25.77 -2.92 -24.80
N THR A 541 -25.72 -4.09 -25.44
CA THR A 541 -24.95 -5.23 -24.92
C THR A 541 -23.44 -4.94 -24.97
N SER A 542 -22.98 -4.30 -26.05
CA SER A 542 -21.60 -3.87 -26.23
C SER A 542 -21.17 -2.83 -25.19
N VAL A 543 -21.96 -1.78 -24.95
CA VAL A 543 -21.59 -0.73 -23.98
C VAL A 543 -21.59 -1.23 -22.54
N LEU A 544 -22.49 -2.16 -22.19
CA LEU A 544 -22.53 -2.78 -20.86
C LEU A 544 -21.27 -3.63 -20.57
N SER A 545 -20.62 -4.17 -21.61
CA SER A 545 -19.36 -4.91 -21.47
C SER A 545 -18.25 -4.09 -20.83
N CYS A 546 -18.31 -2.76 -20.97
CA CYS A 546 -17.32 -1.84 -20.43
C CYS A 546 -17.24 -1.81 -18.91
N LEU A 547 -18.31 -2.21 -18.22
CA LEU A 547 -18.35 -2.24 -16.76
C LEU A 547 -17.95 -3.60 -16.18
N ILE A 548 -17.75 -4.59 -17.05
CA ILE A 548 -17.46 -5.98 -16.67
C ILE A 548 -15.99 -6.33 -16.89
N PHE A 549 -15.42 -5.85 -17.99
CA PHE A 549 -14.05 -6.18 -18.36
C PHE A 549 -13.03 -5.35 -17.56
N GLN A 550 -12.15 -6.02 -16.81
CA GLN A 550 -11.20 -5.37 -15.90
C GLN A 550 -9.72 -5.57 -16.28
N GLU A 551 -9.41 -6.35 -17.31
CA GLU A 551 -8.02 -6.56 -17.72
C GLU A 551 -7.49 -5.31 -18.44
N LYS A 552 -6.24 -4.94 -18.14
CA LYS A 552 -5.58 -3.79 -18.74
C LYS A 552 -5.24 -4.08 -20.20
N GLY A 553 -5.44 -3.10 -21.06
CA GLY A 553 -5.02 -3.13 -22.45
C GLY A 553 -5.21 -1.76 -23.09
N ASP A 554 -4.61 -1.55 -24.24
CA ASP A 554 -4.79 -0.31 -24.98
C ASP A 554 -6.23 -0.20 -25.51
N PRO A 555 -6.84 1.00 -25.45
CA PRO A 555 -8.20 1.18 -25.92
C PRO A 555 -8.31 0.90 -27.42
N PRO A 556 -9.33 0.15 -27.87
CA PRO A 556 -9.53 -0.17 -29.29
C PRO A 556 -9.94 1.07 -30.08
N LYS A 557 -9.71 1.02 -31.39
CA LYS A 557 -10.23 2.01 -32.34
C LYS A 557 -11.66 1.63 -32.73
N LEU A 558 -12.63 2.12 -31.96
CA LEU A 558 -14.05 1.86 -32.17
C LEU A 558 -14.59 2.61 -33.39
N ALA A 559 -15.56 2.01 -34.08
CA ALA A 559 -16.41 2.71 -35.05
C ALA A 559 -17.28 3.78 -34.36
N GLU A 560 -17.67 4.83 -35.08
CA GLU A 560 -18.42 5.95 -34.49
C GLU A 560 -19.75 5.51 -33.86
N GLU A 561 -20.39 4.47 -34.41
CA GLU A 561 -21.62 3.86 -33.88
C GLU A 561 -21.48 3.29 -32.47
N LEU A 562 -20.28 2.84 -32.08
CA LEU A 562 -19.97 2.32 -30.74
C LEU A 562 -19.29 3.37 -29.86
N ALA A 563 -18.53 4.30 -30.48
CA ALA A 563 -17.90 5.41 -29.78
C ALA A 563 -18.93 6.37 -29.16
N ALA A 564 -20.06 6.64 -29.83
CA ALA A 564 -21.08 7.54 -29.32
C ALA A 564 -21.77 7.03 -28.01
N PRO A 565 -22.23 5.77 -27.91
CA PRO A 565 -22.66 5.17 -26.64
C PRO A 565 -21.63 5.26 -25.52
N LEU A 566 -20.36 4.95 -25.83
CA LEU A 566 -19.27 5.01 -24.86
C LEU A 566 -19.07 6.43 -24.31
N ARG A 567 -19.02 7.45 -25.18
CA ARG A 567 -18.89 8.86 -24.76
C ARG A 567 -20.04 9.27 -23.84
N THR A 568 -21.26 8.88 -24.18
CA THR A 568 -22.47 9.18 -23.37
C THR A 568 -22.39 8.56 -21.98
N MET A 569 -21.94 7.31 -21.87
CA MET A 569 -21.72 6.65 -20.59
C MET A 569 -20.60 7.33 -19.78
N GLN A 570 -19.49 7.71 -20.41
CA GLN A 570 -18.38 8.43 -19.76
C GLN A 570 -18.80 9.82 -19.25
N GLU A 571 -19.63 10.54 -20.00
CA GLU A 571 -20.22 11.81 -19.56
C GLU A 571 -21.15 11.61 -18.34
N CYS A 572 -21.92 10.53 -18.33
CA CYS A 572 -22.75 10.18 -17.17
C CYS A 572 -21.88 9.89 -15.93
N ALA A 573 -20.84 9.07 -16.09
CA ALA A 573 -19.88 8.76 -15.02
C ALA A 573 -19.17 10.03 -14.50
N LYS A 574 -18.78 10.94 -15.39
CA LYS A 574 -18.18 12.22 -15.01
C LYS A 574 -19.11 13.08 -14.15
N ARG A 575 -20.41 13.11 -14.45
CA ARG A 575 -21.39 13.82 -13.60
C ARG A 575 -21.50 13.21 -12.21
N ILE A 576 -21.53 11.87 -12.12
CA ILE A 576 -21.57 11.14 -10.83
C ILE A 576 -20.29 11.39 -10.01
N ALA A 577 -19.12 11.33 -10.66
CA ALA A 577 -17.83 11.62 -10.03
C ALA A 577 -17.80 13.03 -9.44
N LYS A 578 -18.22 14.03 -10.22
CA LYS A 578 -18.28 15.42 -9.78
C LYS A 578 -19.18 15.60 -8.56
N VAL A 579 -20.38 15.01 -8.57
CA VAL A 579 -21.30 15.05 -7.42
C VAL A 579 -20.69 14.35 -6.20
N SER A 580 -20.00 13.23 -6.41
CA SER A 580 -19.32 12.48 -5.34
C SER A 580 -18.20 13.28 -4.67
N ILE A 581 -17.38 13.96 -5.47
CA ILE A 581 -16.30 14.84 -5.00
C ILE A 581 -16.88 16.02 -4.21
N GLU A 582 -17.91 16.69 -4.73
CA GLU A 582 -18.59 17.80 -4.04
C GLU A 582 -19.22 17.36 -2.70
N CYS A 583 -19.61 16.09 -2.58
CA CYS A 583 -20.10 15.49 -1.34
C CYS A 583 -18.99 15.06 -0.36
N LYS A 584 -17.72 15.39 -0.64
CA LYS A 584 -16.52 15.05 0.16
C LYS A 584 -16.21 13.56 0.20
N LEU A 585 -16.51 12.82 -0.88
CA LEU A 585 -15.99 11.47 -1.06
C LEU A 585 -14.56 11.56 -1.61
N ASP A 586 -13.66 10.71 -1.11
CA ASP A 586 -12.31 10.57 -1.65
C ASP A 586 -12.38 9.78 -2.97
N LEU A 587 -12.49 10.50 -4.08
CA LEU A 587 -12.66 9.93 -5.42
C LEU A 587 -11.92 10.80 -6.42
N GLU A 588 -11.10 10.18 -7.26
CA GLU A 588 -10.46 10.83 -8.40
C GLU A 588 -11.30 10.64 -9.67
N GLU A 589 -11.69 11.75 -10.30
CA GLU A 589 -12.56 11.72 -11.51
C GLU A 589 -11.97 10.85 -12.62
N GLU A 590 -10.67 10.98 -12.87
CA GLU A 590 -10.01 10.19 -13.92
C GLU A 590 -9.96 8.69 -13.59
N GLU A 591 -9.72 8.33 -12.33
CA GLU A 591 -9.66 6.92 -11.92
C GLU A 591 -11.04 6.27 -12.04
N TYR A 592 -12.11 6.98 -11.67
CA TYR A 592 -13.48 6.50 -11.82
C TYR A 592 -13.86 6.26 -13.29
N ILE A 593 -13.51 7.19 -14.19
CA ILE A 593 -13.77 7.02 -15.63
C ILE A 593 -12.92 5.89 -16.23
N LYS A 594 -11.67 5.70 -15.76
CA LYS A 594 -10.79 4.60 -16.21
C LYS A 594 -11.32 3.21 -15.84
N GLN A 595 -12.29 3.09 -14.93
CA GLN A 595 -12.96 1.81 -14.65
C GLN A 595 -13.84 1.34 -15.82
N ILE A 596 -14.25 2.26 -16.70
CA ILE A 596 -14.99 1.96 -17.93
C ILE A 596 -13.98 1.48 -18.98
N ASN A 597 -14.02 0.19 -19.30
CA ASN A 597 -13.04 -0.44 -20.17
C ASN A 597 -13.63 -0.84 -21.54
N PRO A 598 -13.35 -0.10 -22.62
CA PRO A 598 -13.96 -0.34 -23.93
C PRO A 598 -13.39 -1.54 -24.71
N ASN A 599 -12.41 -2.27 -24.17
CA ASN A 599 -11.60 -3.22 -24.94
C ASN A 599 -12.35 -4.44 -25.51
N LEU A 600 -13.55 -4.73 -25.01
CA LEU A 600 -14.40 -5.81 -25.54
C LEU A 600 -15.63 -5.31 -26.30
N MET A 601 -15.77 -4.00 -26.55
CA MET A 601 -16.96 -3.47 -27.22
C MET A 601 -17.15 -4.05 -28.63
N ASP A 602 -16.12 -4.02 -29.48
CA ASP A 602 -16.18 -4.56 -30.85
C ASP A 602 -16.40 -6.08 -30.84
N VAL A 603 -15.77 -6.79 -29.89
CA VAL A 603 -15.89 -8.24 -29.70
C VAL A 603 -17.33 -8.62 -29.37
N VAL A 604 -17.95 -7.91 -28.43
CA VAL A 604 -19.33 -8.15 -28.00
C VAL A 604 -20.34 -7.77 -29.07
N ASP A 605 -20.12 -6.66 -29.78
CA ASP A 605 -20.98 -6.24 -30.89
C ASP A 605 -20.95 -7.26 -32.03
N ALA A 606 -19.75 -7.70 -32.46
CA ALA A 606 -19.60 -8.73 -33.48
C ALA A 606 -20.22 -10.07 -33.06
N TRP A 607 -20.09 -10.44 -31.79
CA TRP A 607 -20.75 -11.63 -31.25
C TRP A 607 -22.28 -11.52 -31.28
N CYS A 608 -22.84 -10.38 -30.88
CA CYS A 608 -24.29 -10.16 -30.92
C CYS A 608 -24.85 -10.18 -32.34
N LYS A 609 -24.05 -9.79 -33.34
CA LYS A 609 -24.39 -9.84 -34.77
C LYS A 609 -24.26 -11.24 -35.40
N GLY A 610 -23.89 -12.26 -34.61
CA GLY A 610 -23.78 -13.64 -35.07
C GLY A 610 -22.38 -14.04 -35.56
N GLY A 611 -21.34 -13.24 -35.28
CA GLY A 611 -19.95 -13.60 -35.61
C GLY A 611 -19.50 -14.89 -34.92
N THR A 612 -18.62 -15.65 -35.54
CA THR A 612 -18.11 -16.90 -34.96
C THR A 612 -17.09 -16.61 -33.86
N PHE A 613 -16.84 -17.58 -32.97
CA PHE A 613 -15.91 -17.33 -31.85
C PHE A 613 -14.49 -17.08 -32.36
N LYS A 614 -14.10 -17.77 -33.43
CA LYS A 614 -12.83 -17.54 -34.14
C LYS A 614 -12.69 -16.11 -34.64
N GLN A 615 -13.74 -15.56 -35.26
CA GLN A 615 -13.73 -14.19 -35.76
C GLN A 615 -13.53 -13.17 -34.64
N ILE A 616 -14.24 -13.33 -33.52
CA ILE A 616 -14.13 -12.35 -32.43
C ILE A 616 -12.79 -12.42 -31.68
N VAL A 617 -12.16 -13.60 -31.64
CA VAL A 617 -10.80 -13.76 -31.09
C VAL A 617 -9.77 -13.06 -31.96
N GLU A 618 -9.98 -12.98 -33.27
CA GLU A 618 -9.09 -12.25 -34.19
C GLU A 618 -9.19 -10.71 -34.02
N LEU A 619 -10.25 -10.19 -33.38
CA LEU A 619 -10.45 -8.76 -33.16
C LEU A 619 -9.69 -8.19 -31.95
N THR A 620 -9.16 -9.05 -31.07
CA THR A 620 -8.61 -8.64 -29.78
C THR A 620 -7.40 -9.48 -29.39
N GLU A 621 -6.46 -8.91 -28.63
CA GLU A 621 -5.38 -9.69 -28.03
C GLU A 621 -5.75 -10.34 -26.68
N VAL A 622 -6.98 -10.11 -26.22
CA VAL A 622 -7.49 -10.68 -24.98
C VAL A 622 -7.60 -12.19 -25.13
N TYR A 623 -7.27 -12.90 -24.05
CA TYR A 623 -7.35 -14.35 -24.01
C TYR A 623 -8.77 -14.88 -24.18
N GLU A 624 -8.90 -16.02 -24.87
CA GLU A 624 -10.17 -16.67 -25.16
C GLU A 624 -10.97 -16.97 -23.89
N GLY A 625 -10.32 -17.49 -22.83
CA GLY A 625 -10.96 -17.74 -21.54
C GLY A 625 -11.39 -16.47 -20.80
N SER A 626 -10.68 -15.35 -21.00
CA SER A 626 -11.05 -14.05 -20.44
C SER A 626 -12.27 -13.46 -21.15
N ILE A 627 -12.37 -13.62 -22.48
CA ILE A 627 -13.57 -13.26 -23.26
C ILE A 627 -14.78 -14.04 -22.75
N ILE A 628 -14.69 -15.37 -22.62
CA ILE A 628 -15.81 -16.19 -22.13
C ILE A 628 -16.25 -15.76 -20.73
N ARG A 629 -15.31 -15.50 -19.83
CA ARG A 629 -15.63 -15.03 -18.48
C ARG A 629 -16.34 -13.68 -18.49
N ALA A 630 -15.86 -12.75 -19.31
CA ALA A 630 -16.49 -11.44 -19.47
C ALA A 630 -17.91 -11.56 -20.03
N MET A 631 -18.13 -12.43 -21.02
CA MET A 631 -19.47 -12.69 -21.59
C MET A 631 -20.43 -13.32 -20.58
N ARG A 632 -19.98 -14.27 -19.76
CA ARG A 632 -20.82 -14.86 -18.70
C ARG A 632 -21.22 -13.81 -17.65
N ARG A 633 -20.27 -12.98 -17.23
CA ARG A 633 -20.55 -11.91 -16.27
C ARG A 633 -21.37 -10.76 -16.90
N LEU A 634 -21.27 -10.55 -18.21
CA LEU A 634 -22.15 -9.65 -18.96
C LEU A 634 -23.59 -10.19 -19.01
N GLU A 635 -23.78 -11.50 -19.09
CA GLU A 635 -25.11 -12.11 -18.99
C GLU A 635 -25.74 -11.90 -17.62
N GLU A 636 -24.97 -12.06 -16.55
CA GLU A 636 -25.39 -11.71 -15.18
C GLU A 636 -25.80 -10.24 -15.09
N LEU A 637 -25.00 -9.33 -15.65
CA LEU A 637 -25.34 -7.91 -15.70
C LEU A 637 -26.62 -7.64 -16.50
N LEU A 638 -26.82 -8.28 -17.64
CA LEU A 638 -28.05 -8.12 -18.41
C LEU A 638 -29.28 -8.62 -17.62
N ARG A 639 -29.14 -9.66 -16.80
CA ARG A 639 -30.21 -10.10 -15.89
C ARG A 639 -30.52 -9.04 -14.83
N ASP A 640 -29.49 -8.46 -14.21
CA ASP A 640 -29.66 -7.32 -13.29
C ASP A 640 -30.40 -6.17 -13.98
N MET A 641 -30.04 -5.85 -15.23
CA MET A 641 -30.68 -4.80 -16.01
C MET A 641 -32.15 -5.14 -16.37
N CYS A 642 -32.48 -6.41 -16.60
CA CYS A 642 -33.87 -6.86 -16.77
C CYS A 642 -34.68 -6.62 -15.49
N HIS A 643 -34.14 -7.00 -14.32
CA HIS A 643 -34.79 -6.78 -13.03
C HIS A 643 -34.97 -5.27 -12.73
N ALA A 644 -33.95 -4.47 -13.04
CA ALA A 644 -33.99 -3.01 -12.92
C ALA A 644 -35.07 -2.38 -13.81
N ALA A 645 -35.18 -2.80 -15.08
CA ALA A 645 -36.22 -2.33 -16.01
C ALA A 645 -37.63 -2.74 -15.56
N LYS A 646 -37.77 -3.97 -15.07
CA LYS A 646 -39.02 -4.48 -14.51
C LYS A 646 -39.47 -3.71 -13.28
N ALA A 647 -38.53 -3.31 -12.41
CA ALA A 647 -38.82 -2.54 -11.21
C ALA A 647 -39.43 -1.15 -11.49
N ILE A 648 -39.20 -0.58 -12.68
CA ILE A 648 -39.83 0.68 -13.14
C ILE A 648 -41.01 0.46 -14.10
N GLY A 649 -41.37 -0.80 -14.38
CA GLY A 649 -42.44 -1.13 -15.32
C GLY A 649 -42.13 -0.78 -16.78
N ASN A 650 -40.85 -0.74 -17.17
CA ASN A 650 -40.43 -0.47 -18.55
C ASN A 650 -40.25 -1.79 -19.32
N GLU A 651 -41.34 -2.29 -19.88
CA GLU A 651 -41.37 -3.55 -20.65
C GLU A 651 -40.49 -3.50 -21.91
N GLU A 652 -40.33 -2.33 -22.53
CA GLU A 652 -39.49 -2.17 -23.73
C GLU A 652 -38.00 -2.40 -23.40
N LEU A 653 -37.51 -1.81 -22.30
CA LEU A 653 -36.14 -2.04 -21.84
C LEU A 653 -35.94 -3.48 -21.34
N GLU A 654 -36.90 -4.05 -20.62
CA GLU A 654 -36.85 -5.45 -20.20
C GLU A 654 -36.71 -6.39 -21.42
N ALA A 655 -37.53 -6.18 -22.46
CA ALA A 655 -37.44 -6.93 -23.70
C ALA A 655 -36.10 -6.72 -24.42
N LYS A 656 -35.58 -5.48 -24.44
CA LYS A 656 -34.29 -5.16 -25.07
C LYS A 656 -33.13 -5.88 -24.40
N PHE A 657 -33.06 -5.89 -23.06
CA PHE A 657 -32.02 -6.61 -22.33
C PHE A 657 -32.18 -8.12 -22.43
N THR A 658 -33.41 -8.64 -22.44
CA THR A 658 -33.71 -10.06 -22.67
C THR A 658 -33.20 -10.53 -24.04
N GLN A 659 -33.45 -9.76 -25.10
CA GLN A 659 -32.90 -10.03 -26.43
C GLN A 659 -31.37 -9.98 -26.46
N GLY A 660 -30.76 -9.11 -25.65
CA GLY A 660 -29.30 -9.09 -25.45
C GLY A 660 -28.79 -10.42 -24.88
N ILE A 661 -29.46 -10.96 -23.85
CA ILE A 661 -29.13 -12.27 -23.26
C ILE A 661 -29.22 -13.37 -24.32
N GLU A 662 -30.30 -13.41 -25.09
CA GLU A 662 -30.49 -14.41 -26.16
C GLU A 662 -29.38 -14.35 -27.21
N LYS A 663 -28.95 -13.15 -27.61
CA LYS A 663 -27.88 -12.96 -28.60
C LYS A 663 -26.50 -13.40 -28.10
N ILE A 664 -26.18 -13.19 -26.83
CA ILE A 664 -24.89 -13.61 -26.28
C ILE A 664 -24.87 -15.09 -25.90
N LYS A 665 -26.02 -15.68 -25.55
CA LYS A 665 -26.13 -17.03 -25.00
C LYS A 665 -26.14 -18.12 -26.07
N ARG A 666 -24.98 -18.33 -26.70
CA ARG A 666 -24.79 -19.39 -27.70
C ARG A 666 -23.38 -19.99 -27.67
N ASP A 667 -23.24 -21.15 -28.29
CA ASP A 667 -21.99 -21.83 -28.61
C ASP A 667 -21.01 -21.96 -27.42
N ILE A 668 -19.70 -21.89 -27.70
CA ILE A 668 -18.60 -22.11 -26.76
C ILE A 668 -18.65 -21.24 -25.49
N VAL A 669 -19.25 -20.04 -25.57
CA VAL A 669 -19.31 -19.10 -24.44
C VAL A 669 -20.12 -19.69 -23.28
N PHE A 670 -21.18 -20.44 -23.61
CA PHE A 670 -22.09 -21.05 -22.64
C PHE A 670 -22.07 -22.60 -22.68
N ALA A 671 -20.98 -23.17 -23.20
CA ALA A 671 -20.73 -24.61 -23.10
C ALA A 671 -20.79 -25.08 -21.65
N ALA A 672 -21.41 -26.24 -21.45
CA ALA A 672 -21.54 -26.86 -20.13
C ALA A 672 -20.16 -27.19 -19.55
N SER A 673 -20.06 -27.12 -18.23
CA SER A 673 -18.88 -27.58 -17.50
C SER A 673 -18.82 -29.11 -17.53
N LEU A 674 -17.63 -29.69 -17.60
CA LEU A 674 -17.38 -31.12 -17.49
C LEU A 674 -17.58 -31.66 -16.06
N TYR A 675 -17.77 -30.77 -15.07
CA TYR A 675 -18.10 -31.14 -13.70
C TYR A 675 -19.60 -31.33 -13.43
N LEU A 676 -20.44 -30.93 -14.38
CA LEU A 676 -21.91 -31.05 -14.34
C LEU A 676 -22.34 -32.21 -15.25
#